data_AF-A0A7C5FGP9-F1
#
_entry.id   AF-A0A7C5FGP9-F1
#
_cell.length_a   1.000
_cell.length_b   1.000
_cell.length_c   1.000
_cell.angle_alpha   90.00
_cell.angle_beta   90.00
_cell.angle_gamma   90.00
#
_symmetry.space_group_name_H-M   'P 1'
#
loop_
_entity.id
_entity.type
_entity.pdbx_description
1 polymer ?
#
loop_
_entity_poly.entity_id
_entity_poly.type
_entity_poly.pdbx_seq_one_letter_code
_entity_poly.pdbx_strand_id
1 'polypeptide(L)'
;MMKKIYIVLLLGLLVVSFATPNVYIQYQIDNATLDISSITVLSAKKSSLICRVNFTFDNPSLAARTFPTTLNIFSNGRYFASTDVPTLDIEKGSNEFSITSEVRIIDKRYAGELVKEIITKKVLTWRFKGQIAVGLGGSSVPLSVNNIDKELQIECMAGLNFSLNSLLLQNFTNNSFSLSAKVEIFNPSSISLHLNNITLQTKIGNEVIGNANVDGQKIDLGKSFLEANIECKPEGNAEYALADTLERILAGDNVTLTLSGAAGYSTLLDAYLIERFEQKVVLPGIKGLNISIEDIEVVKSTNGSIILVAKMKIDNPSNITGEMGRVTLEMLYDNKVVAKLVHDSLKVRAGRYTSYEKLTLIPIRNDILGKIVSQTLDGNEVNIYVRGDNSSKEIASRILSKTLQKVPFRSGMPFSLSIEKMYIKECTLQKIDFSISAFIYNEMPLSGNITGAELDIYYKNNKVGSLSLEPFALVRGKNLVLGNCTIAPNEPKTAREILEAYLSGRSVTVQVKGRQNNEPDAMKSALSYIHTNVTLEGAKESIKIEGEKVVLINFTGNDLLLGVGISLHNPTFVCGYVGNISLKLYYEGKNIDGNEEFVGYVKVPSIYLNPGENRIYQEVLFRAQSESSLFSLGSAVLDGLGFGLDVNL
;
A
#
# COMPACT_ATOMS: atom_id res chain seq x y z
N MET A 1 20.22 -38.51 -81.11
CA MET A 1 20.72 -38.32 -82.48
C MET A 1 21.55 -37.02 -82.54
N MET A 2 22.83 -37.10 -82.19
CA MET A 2 23.92 -36.33 -82.83
C MET A 2 25.24 -36.91 -82.32
N LYS A 3 25.91 -37.66 -83.20
CA LYS A 3 27.24 -38.25 -83.01
C LYS A 3 28.31 -37.16 -83.15
N LYS A 4 29.26 -37.12 -82.23
CA LYS A 4 30.65 -36.68 -82.45
C LYS A 4 31.54 -37.69 -81.71
N ILE A 5 31.93 -38.78 -82.39
CA ILE A 5 33.28 -39.02 -82.93
C ILE A 5 34.36 -38.84 -81.85
N TYR A 6 34.62 -39.94 -81.14
CA TYR A 6 35.81 -40.21 -80.36
C TYR A 6 36.96 -40.58 -81.31
N ILE A 7 37.70 -39.60 -81.83
CA ILE A 7 39.02 -39.80 -82.47
C ILE A 7 39.93 -38.67 -81.99
N VAL A 8 40.30 -38.70 -80.71
CA VAL A 8 41.52 -38.07 -80.13
C VAL A 8 42.15 -38.96 -79.04
N LEU A 9 41.56 -40.12 -78.72
CA LEU A 9 41.87 -40.88 -77.49
C LEU A 9 43.08 -41.84 -77.59
N LEU A 10 43.85 -41.84 -78.69
CA LEU A 10 45.03 -42.70 -78.82
C LEU A 10 46.35 -41.97 -79.14
N LEU A 11 46.33 -40.64 -79.34
CA LEU A 11 47.54 -39.81 -79.49
C LEU A 11 47.70 -38.77 -78.37
N GLY A 12 46.64 -38.50 -77.59
CA GLY A 12 46.72 -37.67 -76.37
C GLY A 12 47.33 -38.40 -75.16
N LEU A 13 47.34 -39.73 -75.14
CA LEU A 13 47.89 -40.52 -74.03
C LEU A 13 49.42 -40.59 -74.03
N LEU A 14 50.09 -40.16 -75.11
CA LEU A 14 51.56 -40.14 -75.22
C LEU A 14 52.15 -38.71 -75.17
N VAL A 15 51.30 -37.67 -75.17
CA VAL A 15 51.73 -36.27 -74.91
C VAL A 15 51.47 -35.87 -73.45
N VAL A 16 50.58 -36.58 -72.74
CA VAL A 16 50.39 -36.40 -71.28
C VAL A 16 51.57 -36.94 -70.46
N SER A 17 52.44 -37.79 -71.02
CA SER A 17 53.70 -38.21 -70.39
C SER A 17 54.81 -37.14 -70.39
N PHE A 18 54.61 -36.00 -71.09
CA PHE A 18 55.54 -34.86 -71.08
C PHE A 18 54.90 -33.51 -70.77
N ALA A 19 53.58 -33.46 -70.54
CA ALA A 19 53.00 -32.32 -69.84
C ALA A 19 53.64 -32.27 -68.45
N THR A 20 54.34 -31.17 -68.14
CA THR A 20 54.93 -31.01 -66.81
C THR A 20 53.83 -31.23 -65.77
N PRO A 21 54.10 -31.93 -64.65
CA PRO A 21 53.08 -32.26 -63.63
C PRO A 21 52.20 -31.07 -63.24
N ASN A 22 52.76 -29.85 -63.30
CA ASN A 22 52.06 -28.59 -63.05
C ASN A 22 50.89 -28.31 -64.03
N VAL A 23 51.00 -28.64 -65.33
CA VAL A 23 49.93 -28.39 -66.32
C VAL A 23 48.73 -29.30 -66.05
N TYR A 24 48.98 -30.57 -65.74
CA TYR A 24 47.93 -31.52 -65.39
C TYR A 24 47.23 -31.11 -64.09
N ILE A 25 47.99 -30.75 -63.05
CA ILE A 25 47.42 -30.32 -61.77
C ILE A 25 46.61 -29.03 -61.91
N GLN A 26 47.10 -28.05 -62.68
CA GLN A 26 46.36 -26.82 -62.98
C GLN A 26 45.01 -27.16 -63.66
N TYR A 27 45.01 -28.03 -64.66
CA TYR A 27 43.76 -28.46 -65.32
C TYR A 27 42.78 -29.12 -64.32
N GLN A 28 43.28 -29.93 -63.38
CA GLN A 28 42.42 -30.55 -62.36
C GLN A 28 41.85 -29.51 -61.40
N ILE A 29 42.67 -28.55 -60.95
CA ILE A 29 42.20 -27.44 -60.11
C ILE A 29 41.17 -26.63 -60.86
N ASP A 30 41.40 -26.28 -62.12
CA ASP A 30 40.49 -25.47 -62.93
C ASP A 30 39.12 -26.15 -63.11
N ASN A 31 39.09 -27.48 -63.25
CA ASN A 31 37.85 -28.25 -63.42
C ASN A 31 37.19 -28.72 -62.11
N ALA A 32 37.88 -28.66 -60.97
CA ALA A 32 37.27 -28.98 -59.69
C ALA A 32 36.16 -27.97 -59.34
N THR A 33 35.03 -28.49 -58.86
CA THR A 33 33.91 -27.68 -58.36
C THR A 33 33.99 -27.55 -56.84
N LEU A 34 33.71 -26.34 -56.36
CA LEU A 34 33.67 -26.02 -54.95
C LEU A 34 32.29 -25.43 -54.65
N ASP A 35 31.53 -26.14 -53.83
CA ASP A 35 30.16 -25.76 -53.46
C ASP A 35 30.12 -25.51 -51.95
N ILE A 36 29.79 -24.28 -51.54
CA ILE A 36 29.68 -23.94 -50.12
C ILE A 36 28.31 -24.33 -49.61
N SER A 37 28.29 -25.18 -48.59
CA SER A 37 27.06 -25.57 -47.90
C SER A 37 26.67 -24.56 -46.83
N SER A 38 27.63 -23.99 -46.10
CA SER A 38 27.38 -22.92 -45.12
C SER A 38 28.63 -22.16 -44.71
N ILE A 39 28.44 -20.92 -44.28
CA ILE A 39 29.46 -20.08 -43.65
C ILE A 39 28.97 -19.69 -42.26
N THR A 40 29.79 -19.85 -41.22
CA THR A 40 29.50 -19.35 -39.87
C THR A 40 30.51 -18.26 -39.55
N VAL A 41 30.03 -17.02 -39.34
CA VAL A 41 30.87 -15.93 -38.87
C VAL A 41 30.98 -16.02 -37.36
N LEU A 42 32.12 -16.49 -36.87
CA LEU A 42 32.41 -16.70 -35.45
C LEU A 42 32.83 -15.40 -34.75
N SER A 43 33.50 -14.49 -35.46
CA SER A 43 33.91 -13.19 -34.95
C SER A 43 34.13 -12.20 -36.09
N ALA A 44 33.71 -10.95 -35.93
CA ALA A 44 33.92 -9.87 -36.90
C ALA A 44 34.62 -8.68 -36.25
N LYS A 45 35.91 -8.51 -36.51
CA LYS A 45 36.72 -7.36 -36.08
C LYS A 45 36.86 -6.35 -37.22
N LYS A 46 37.28 -5.12 -36.92
CA LYS A 46 37.52 -4.08 -37.94
C LYS A 46 38.54 -4.48 -39.02
N SER A 47 39.44 -5.42 -38.71
CA SER A 47 40.52 -5.86 -39.61
C SER A 47 40.49 -7.35 -39.93
N SER A 48 39.54 -8.11 -39.40
CA SER A 48 39.47 -9.55 -39.70
C SER A 48 38.09 -10.15 -39.41
N LEU A 49 37.76 -11.21 -40.15
CA LEU A 49 36.60 -12.06 -39.89
C LEU A 49 37.10 -13.48 -39.61
N ILE A 50 36.68 -14.09 -38.51
CA ILE A 50 36.92 -15.51 -38.26
C ILE A 50 35.69 -16.25 -38.75
N CYS A 51 35.86 -17.05 -39.80
CA CYS A 51 34.78 -17.78 -40.46
C CYS A 51 35.03 -19.28 -40.38
N ARG A 52 34.00 -20.05 -40.08
CA ARG A 52 33.96 -21.49 -40.36
C ARG A 52 33.21 -21.70 -41.67
N VAL A 53 33.88 -22.29 -42.65
CA VAL A 53 33.32 -22.58 -43.97
C VAL A 53 33.15 -24.08 -44.10
N ASN A 54 31.91 -24.51 -44.36
CA ASN A 54 31.59 -25.87 -44.72
C ASN A 54 31.37 -25.91 -46.23
N PHE A 55 32.08 -26.79 -46.93
CA PHE A 55 32.00 -26.90 -48.38
C PHE A 55 32.25 -28.32 -48.86
N THR A 56 31.71 -28.62 -50.02
CA THR A 56 31.96 -29.83 -50.78
C THR A 56 32.93 -29.50 -51.91
N PHE A 57 33.92 -30.36 -52.10
CA PHE A 57 34.92 -30.26 -53.16
C PHE A 57 34.89 -31.55 -53.98
N ASP A 58 34.45 -31.46 -55.22
CA ASP A 58 34.46 -32.62 -56.13
C ASP A 58 35.80 -32.66 -56.88
N ASN A 59 36.59 -33.67 -56.56
CA ASN A 59 37.90 -33.90 -57.14
C ASN A 59 37.79 -34.95 -58.26
N PRO A 60 37.88 -34.56 -59.55
CA PRO A 60 37.77 -35.51 -60.65
C PRO A 60 38.98 -36.45 -60.80
N SER A 61 40.05 -36.22 -60.03
CA SER A 61 41.37 -36.84 -60.23
C SER A 61 41.77 -37.83 -59.11
N LEU A 62 43.05 -38.17 -59.04
CA LEU A 62 43.65 -38.94 -57.95
C LEU A 62 43.61 -38.16 -56.62
N ALA A 63 43.78 -38.89 -55.52
CA ALA A 63 43.90 -38.27 -54.20
C ALA A 63 45.08 -37.27 -54.16
N ALA A 64 44.86 -36.14 -53.50
CA ALA A 64 45.78 -35.03 -53.40
C ALA A 64 45.83 -34.49 -51.97
N ARG A 65 46.96 -33.89 -51.59
CA ARG A 65 47.13 -33.16 -50.34
C ARG A 65 47.50 -31.72 -50.65
N THR A 66 46.74 -30.74 -50.17
CA THR A 66 47.16 -29.33 -50.22
C THR A 66 48.11 -29.03 -49.07
N PHE A 67 49.05 -28.12 -49.28
CA PHE A 67 49.88 -27.57 -48.21
C PHE A 67 49.33 -26.20 -47.77
N PRO A 68 49.62 -25.74 -46.54
CA PRO A 68 49.14 -24.46 -46.05
C PRO A 68 49.52 -23.33 -47.00
N THR A 69 48.55 -22.48 -47.34
CA THR A 69 48.78 -21.33 -48.22
C THR A 69 47.96 -20.12 -47.80
N THR A 70 48.22 -18.98 -48.42
CA THR A 70 47.39 -17.77 -48.32
C THR A 70 46.76 -17.47 -49.68
N LEU A 71 45.44 -17.29 -49.70
CA LEU A 71 44.69 -16.86 -50.87
C LEU A 71 44.26 -15.39 -50.72
N ASN A 72 44.40 -14.64 -51.80
CA ASN A 72 43.92 -13.28 -51.95
C ASN A 72 42.45 -13.30 -52.38
N ILE A 73 41.61 -12.51 -51.71
CA ILE A 73 40.17 -12.44 -51.95
C ILE A 73 39.83 -11.11 -52.62
N PHE A 74 39.13 -11.22 -53.75
CA PHE A 74 38.63 -10.10 -54.53
C PHE A 74 37.11 -10.08 -54.49
N SER A 75 36.51 -8.89 -54.34
CA SER A 75 35.08 -8.65 -54.51
C SER A 75 34.90 -7.50 -55.51
N ASN A 76 34.03 -7.66 -56.50
CA ASN A 76 33.85 -6.68 -57.58
C ASN A 76 35.19 -6.24 -58.24
N GLY A 77 36.13 -7.19 -58.40
CA GLY A 77 37.47 -6.92 -58.95
C GLY A 77 38.46 -6.22 -58.01
N ARG A 78 38.03 -5.81 -56.81
CA ARG A 78 38.88 -5.16 -55.80
C ARG A 78 39.46 -6.20 -54.84
N TYR A 79 40.78 -6.21 -54.70
CA TYR A 79 41.47 -6.94 -53.62
C TYR A 79 41.14 -6.30 -52.27
N PHE A 80 40.50 -7.02 -51.36
CA PHE A 80 40.10 -6.46 -50.07
C PHE A 80 40.54 -7.27 -48.86
N ALA A 81 40.80 -8.56 -49.03
CA ALA A 81 41.20 -9.44 -47.93
C ALA A 81 42.10 -10.59 -48.38
N SER A 82 42.70 -11.28 -47.43
CA SER A 82 43.37 -12.56 -47.63
C SER A 82 42.93 -13.58 -46.58
N THR A 83 43.03 -14.87 -46.89
CA THR A 83 42.71 -15.94 -45.95
C THR A 83 43.75 -17.05 -46.04
N ASP A 84 44.06 -17.66 -44.91
CA ASP A 84 44.91 -18.84 -44.87
C ASP A 84 44.05 -20.10 -45.09
N VAL A 85 44.54 -21.01 -45.93
CA VAL A 85 43.95 -22.32 -46.21
C VAL A 85 44.86 -23.37 -45.57
N PRO A 86 44.35 -24.22 -44.67
CA PRO A 86 45.17 -25.26 -44.04
C PRO A 86 45.48 -26.39 -45.04
N THR A 87 46.26 -27.37 -44.57
CA THR A 87 46.43 -28.66 -45.25
C THR A 87 45.07 -29.36 -45.37
N LEU A 88 44.73 -29.82 -46.57
CA LEU A 88 43.53 -30.62 -46.85
C LEU A 88 43.94 -31.91 -47.55
N ASP A 89 43.45 -33.02 -47.03
CA ASP A 89 43.52 -34.32 -47.69
C ASP A 89 42.27 -34.50 -48.54
N ILE A 90 42.44 -34.57 -49.85
CA ILE A 90 41.39 -34.59 -50.86
C ILE A 90 41.43 -35.96 -51.54
N GLU A 91 40.42 -36.78 -51.32
CA GLU A 91 40.24 -38.04 -52.01
C GLU A 91 39.66 -37.82 -53.42
N LYS A 92 39.60 -38.88 -54.24
CA LYS A 92 38.89 -38.83 -55.52
C LYS A 92 37.38 -38.76 -55.29
N GLY A 93 36.68 -37.89 -56.02
CA GLY A 93 35.24 -37.68 -55.93
C GLY A 93 34.87 -36.56 -54.95
N SER A 94 33.67 -36.65 -54.38
CA SER A 94 33.11 -35.63 -53.48
C SER A 94 33.72 -35.70 -52.08
N ASN A 95 34.35 -34.62 -51.65
CA ASN A 95 34.93 -34.47 -50.31
C ASN A 95 34.19 -33.39 -49.53
N GLU A 96 33.95 -33.58 -48.24
CA GLU A 96 33.35 -32.58 -47.37
C GLU A 96 34.39 -32.02 -46.39
N PHE A 97 34.46 -30.70 -46.29
CA PHE A 97 35.41 -30.01 -45.42
C PHE A 97 34.70 -29.02 -44.50
N SER A 98 35.23 -28.87 -43.29
CA SER A 98 34.88 -27.81 -42.34
C SER A 98 36.15 -27.10 -41.89
N ILE A 99 36.39 -25.91 -42.44
CA ILE A 99 37.62 -25.15 -42.19
C ILE A 99 37.27 -23.90 -41.38
N THR A 100 38.03 -23.63 -40.31
CA THR A 100 37.99 -22.34 -39.63
C THR A 100 39.21 -21.51 -40.03
N SER A 101 38.98 -20.37 -40.65
CA SER A 101 40.04 -19.47 -41.14
C SER A 101 39.77 -18.02 -40.77
N GLU A 102 40.84 -17.25 -40.60
CA GLU A 102 40.78 -15.80 -40.44
C GLU A 102 40.91 -15.11 -41.81
N VAL A 103 39.84 -14.45 -42.23
CA VAL A 103 39.83 -13.52 -43.37
C VAL A 103 40.38 -12.18 -42.90
N ARG A 104 41.63 -11.88 -43.23
CA ARG A 104 42.31 -10.63 -42.88
C ARG A 104 41.91 -9.53 -43.86
N ILE A 105 41.18 -8.53 -43.37
CA ILE A 105 40.73 -7.39 -44.18
C ILE A 105 41.88 -6.40 -44.33
N ILE A 106 42.37 -6.27 -45.56
CA ILE A 106 43.48 -5.38 -45.92
C ILE A 106 42.94 -3.98 -46.20
N ASP A 107 41.82 -3.90 -46.90
CA ASP A 107 41.15 -2.63 -47.17
C ASP A 107 40.09 -2.32 -46.10
N LYS A 108 40.54 -1.71 -45.01
CA LYS A 108 39.67 -1.34 -43.87
C LYS A 108 38.51 -0.41 -44.26
N ARG A 109 38.65 0.37 -45.34
CA ARG A 109 37.58 1.26 -45.82
C ARG A 109 36.47 0.46 -46.49
N TYR A 110 36.81 -0.67 -47.10
CA TYR A 110 35.86 -1.57 -47.76
C TYR A 110 35.13 -2.49 -46.77
N ALA A 111 35.65 -2.67 -45.54
CA ALA A 111 35.06 -3.57 -44.54
C ALA A 111 33.59 -3.27 -44.24
N GLY A 112 33.22 -1.99 -44.08
CA GLY A 112 31.83 -1.59 -43.82
C GLY A 112 30.92 -1.80 -45.04
N GLU A 113 31.41 -1.49 -46.25
CA GLU A 113 30.66 -1.75 -47.49
C GLU A 113 30.49 -3.26 -47.74
N LEU A 114 31.46 -4.10 -47.38
CA LEU A 114 31.33 -5.55 -47.48
C LEU A 114 30.23 -6.09 -46.55
N VAL A 115 30.21 -5.67 -45.29
CA VAL A 115 29.15 -6.07 -44.34
C VAL A 115 27.77 -5.64 -44.86
N LYS A 116 27.69 -4.41 -45.38
CA LYS A 116 26.49 -3.88 -46.04
C LYS A 116 26.08 -4.74 -47.24
N GLU A 117 27.01 -5.14 -48.10
CA GLU A 117 26.75 -6.03 -49.23
C GLU A 117 26.26 -7.40 -48.77
N ILE A 118 26.90 -8.00 -47.76
CA ILE A 118 26.50 -9.29 -47.17
C ILE A 118 25.06 -9.24 -46.63
N ILE A 119 24.61 -8.09 -46.12
CA ILE A 119 23.27 -7.97 -45.54
C ILE A 119 22.22 -7.61 -46.60
N THR A 120 22.60 -6.86 -47.64
CA THR A 120 21.64 -6.28 -48.60
C THR A 120 21.55 -7.02 -49.93
N LYS A 121 22.60 -7.75 -50.35
CA LYS A 121 22.60 -8.49 -51.62
C LYS A 121 22.14 -9.93 -51.40
N LYS A 122 21.48 -10.51 -52.40
CA LYS A 122 21.08 -11.93 -52.39
C LYS A 122 22.28 -12.85 -52.58
N VAL A 123 23.18 -12.47 -53.47
CA VAL A 123 24.40 -13.22 -53.78
C VAL A 123 25.57 -12.26 -53.86
N LEU A 124 26.71 -12.67 -53.29
CA LEU A 124 27.98 -11.96 -53.41
C LEU A 124 29.01 -12.88 -54.08
N THR A 125 29.71 -12.35 -55.07
CA THR A 125 30.74 -13.10 -55.79
C THR A 125 32.12 -12.75 -55.23
N TRP A 126 32.82 -13.74 -54.69
CA TRP A 126 34.22 -13.64 -54.29
C TRP A 126 35.11 -14.38 -55.27
N ARG A 127 36.26 -13.80 -55.59
CA ARG A 127 37.26 -14.40 -56.46
C ARG A 127 38.55 -14.60 -55.68
N PHE A 128 38.97 -15.85 -55.54
CA PHE A 128 40.17 -16.25 -54.80
C PHE A 128 41.33 -16.42 -55.77
N LYS A 129 42.43 -15.70 -55.50
CA LYS A 129 43.66 -15.79 -56.29
C LYS A 129 44.86 -16.11 -55.43
N GLY A 130 45.76 -16.95 -55.91
CA GLY A 130 47.00 -17.24 -55.18
C GLY A 130 47.76 -18.41 -55.76
N GLN A 131 48.72 -18.88 -54.97
CA GLN A 131 49.51 -20.06 -55.27
C GLN A 131 49.16 -21.15 -54.28
N ILE A 132 49.04 -22.40 -54.74
CA ILE A 132 48.89 -23.56 -53.84
C ILE A 132 49.96 -24.59 -54.18
N ALA A 133 50.56 -25.15 -53.15
CA ALA A 133 51.35 -26.35 -53.25
C ALA A 133 50.45 -27.59 -53.08
N VAL A 134 50.56 -28.55 -53.99
CA VAL A 134 49.79 -29.80 -53.98
C VAL A 134 50.72 -31.01 -54.07
N GLY A 135 50.52 -32.01 -53.22
CA GLY A 135 51.14 -33.34 -53.34
C GLY A 135 50.14 -34.36 -53.89
N LEU A 136 50.55 -35.20 -54.85
CA LEU A 136 49.70 -36.23 -55.44
C LEU A 136 49.96 -37.61 -54.82
N GLY A 137 48.90 -38.40 -54.59
CA GLY A 137 49.01 -39.83 -54.25
C GLY A 137 49.84 -40.13 -52.99
N GLY A 138 49.80 -39.25 -51.99
CA GLY A 138 50.60 -39.38 -50.76
C GLY A 138 52.06 -38.89 -50.87
N SER A 139 52.46 -38.33 -52.02
CA SER A 139 53.78 -37.71 -52.18
C SER A 139 53.95 -36.50 -51.25
N SER A 140 55.09 -36.45 -50.56
CA SER A 140 55.50 -35.30 -49.72
C SER A 140 56.12 -34.16 -50.51
N VAL A 141 56.34 -34.33 -51.82
CA VAL A 141 56.95 -33.31 -52.68
C VAL A 141 55.86 -32.35 -53.18
N PRO A 142 55.84 -31.09 -52.71
CA PRO A 142 54.87 -30.11 -53.16
C PRO A 142 55.13 -29.70 -54.61
N LEU A 143 54.10 -29.76 -55.45
CA LEU A 143 54.08 -29.16 -56.77
C LEU A 143 53.37 -27.81 -56.68
N SER A 144 54.04 -26.74 -57.10
CA SER A 144 53.50 -25.37 -57.03
C SER A 144 52.58 -25.09 -58.21
N VAL A 145 51.37 -24.66 -57.91
CA VAL A 145 50.36 -24.18 -58.87
C VAL A 145 50.26 -22.67 -58.69
N ASN A 146 50.70 -21.91 -59.69
CA ASN A 146 50.94 -20.48 -59.51
C ASN A 146 49.73 -19.59 -59.83
N ASN A 147 48.66 -20.14 -60.42
CA ASN A 147 47.54 -19.38 -60.96
C ASN A 147 46.19 -19.96 -60.51
N ILE A 148 45.97 -20.05 -59.20
CA ILE A 148 44.61 -20.31 -58.74
C ILE A 148 43.79 -19.06 -58.97
N ASP A 149 42.66 -19.23 -59.64
CA ASP A 149 41.70 -18.19 -59.89
C ASP A 149 40.28 -18.78 -59.88
N LYS A 150 39.66 -18.80 -58.70
CA LYS A 150 38.35 -19.43 -58.49
C LYS A 150 37.32 -18.42 -58.07
N GLU A 151 36.17 -18.48 -58.71
CA GLU A 151 35.00 -17.68 -58.37
C GLU A 151 34.05 -18.49 -57.49
N LEU A 152 33.55 -17.85 -56.45
CA LEU A 152 32.64 -18.40 -55.47
C LEU A 152 31.44 -17.46 -55.34
N GLN A 153 30.24 -18.03 -55.42
CA GLN A 153 29.01 -17.34 -55.11
C GLN A 153 28.58 -17.66 -53.68
N ILE A 154 28.35 -16.61 -52.89
CA ILE A 154 27.91 -16.72 -51.49
C ILE A 154 26.48 -16.22 -51.42
N GLU A 155 25.57 -17.07 -50.98
CA GLU A 155 24.20 -16.65 -50.65
C GLU A 155 24.23 -15.78 -49.40
N CYS A 156 23.95 -14.50 -49.59
CA CYS A 156 24.02 -13.46 -48.59
C CYS A 156 22.67 -13.28 -47.88
N MET A 157 22.61 -12.38 -46.91
CA MET A 157 21.49 -12.21 -45.97
C MET A 157 20.39 -11.28 -46.47
N ALA A 158 20.26 -11.06 -47.79
CA ALA A 158 19.12 -10.32 -48.30
C ALA A 158 17.80 -11.01 -47.90
N GLY A 159 16.94 -10.26 -47.23
CA GLY A 159 15.69 -10.78 -46.67
C GLY A 159 15.82 -11.24 -45.21
N LEU A 160 16.97 -11.01 -44.55
CA LEU A 160 17.06 -11.07 -43.09
C LEU A 160 15.96 -10.18 -42.51
N ASN A 161 15.02 -10.80 -41.81
CA ASN A 161 13.86 -10.13 -41.27
C ASN A 161 13.77 -10.37 -39.76
N PHE A 162 13.35 -9.35 -39.04
CA PHE A 162 13.08 -9.42 -37.63
C PHE A 162 11.58 -9.16 -37.43
N SER A 163 10.90 -10.07 -36.76
CA SER A 163 9.49 -9.91 -36.42
C SER A 163 9.31 -10.14 -34.93
N LEU A 164 8.69 -9.18 -34.25
CA LEU A 164 8.32 -9.36 -32.85
C LEU A 164 7.22 -10.43 -32.76
N ASN A 165 7.50 -11.53 -32.09
CA ASN A 165 6.56 -12.62 -31.84
C ASN A 165 5.67 -12.31 -30.61
N SER A 166 6.27 -11.83 -29.52
CA SER A 166 5.52 -11.43 -28.33
C SER A 166 6.18 -10.25 -27.61
N LEU A 167 5.37 -9.40 -26.99
CA LEU A 167 5.81 -8.36 -26.06
C LEU A 167 4.87 -8.38 -24.85
N LEU A 168 5.44 -8.67 -23.68
CA LEU A 168 4.68 -8.83 -22.45
C LEU A 168 5.19 -7.84 -21.42
N LEU A 169 4.29 -7.04 -20.83
CA LEU A 169 4.57 -6.31 -19.61
C LEU A 169 4.74 -7.32 -18.47
N GLN A 170 5.84 -7.25 -17.72
CA GLN A 170 6.13 -8.17 -16.62
C GLN A 170 5.86 -7.50 -15.27
N ASN A 171 6.44 -6.32 -15.06
CA ASN A 171 6.35 -5.56 -13.83
C ASN A 171 6.29 -4.05 -14.10
N PHE A 172 5.74 -3.27 -13.19
CA PHE A 172 5.76 -1.81 -13.24
C PHE A 172 5.83 -1.18 -11.85
N THR A 173 6.44 0.01 -11.77
CA THR A 173 6.39 0.94 -10.65
C THR A 173 5.73 2.25 -11.10
N ASN A 174 5.74 3.28 -10.27
CA ASN A 174 5.33 4.62 -10.69
C ASN A 174 6.31 5.30 -11.67
N ASN A 175 7.55 4.82 -11.79
CA ASN A 175 8.59 5.44 -12.59
C ASN A 175 9.36 4.48 -13.52
N SER A 176 8.99 3.21 -13.55
CA SER A 176 9.58 2.23 -14.45
C SER A 176 8.62 1.11 -14.82
N PHE A 177 8.94 0.39 -15.89
CA PHE A 177 8.35 -0.92 -16.14
C PHE A 177 9.31 -1.85 -16.87
N SER A 178 9.09 -3.16 -16.72
CA SER A 178 9.86 -4.18 -17.41
C SER A 178 9.02 -4.93 -18.45
N LEU A 179 9.58 -5.12 -19.64
CA LEU A 179 8.98 -5.91 -20.71
C LEU A 179 9.81 -7.16 -20.99
N SER A 180 9.15 -8.22 -21.43
CA SER A 180 9.78 -9.35 -22.09
C SER A 180 9.38 -9.36 -23.55
N ALA A 181 10.37 -9.27 -24.43
CA ALA A 181 10.18 -9.33 -25.87
C ALA A 181 10.75 -10.64 -26.42
N LYS A 182 10.00 -11.29 -27.29
CA LYS A 182 10.47 -12.42 -28.10
C LYS A 182 10.50 -11.98 -29.56
N VAL A 183 11.69 -11.91 -30.16
CA VAL A 183 11.89 -11.50 -31.55
C VAL A 183 12.24 -12.73 -32.37
N GLU A 184 11.43 -13.07 -33.36
CA GLU A 184 11.78 -14.05 -34.39
C GLU A 184 12.69 -13.40 -35.42
N ILE A 185 13.84 -14.02 -35.69
CA ILE A 185 14.74 -13.65 -36.78
C ILE A 185 14.60 -14.72 -37.86
N PHE A 186 14.30 -14.30 -39.08
CA PHE A 186 14.37 -15.17 -40.24
C PHE A 186 15.60 -14.85 -41.07
N ASN A 187 16.54 -15.79 -41.14
CA ASN A 187 17.77 -15.70 -41.90
C ASN A 187 17.69 -16.60 -43.15
N PRO A 188 17.47 -16.04 -44.35
CA PRO A 188 17.32 -16.81 -45.59
C PRO A 188 18.65 -17.25 -46.22
N SER A 189 19.78 -16.88 -45.64
CA SER A 189 21.11 -17.11 -46.25
C SER A 189 21.71 -18.47 -45.90
N SER A 190 22.90 -18.73 -46.43
CA SER A 190 23.79 -19.81 -45.96
C SER A 190 24.79 -19.35 -44.89
N ILE A 191 24.66 -18.11 -44.42
CA ILE A 191 25.53 -17.47 -43.44
C ILE A 191 24.85 -17.46 -42.06
N SER A 192 25.43 -18.13 -41.07
CA SER A 192 25.05 -17.94 -39.66
C SER A 192 25.94 -16.91 -38.98
N LEU A 193 25.37 -16.14 -38.05
CA LEU A 193 26.05 -15.05 -37.36
C LEU A 193 26.09 -15.30 -35.86
N HIS A 194 27.22 -15.00 -35.23
CA HIS A 194 27.28 -14.84 -33.77
C HIS A 194 27.24 -13.35 -33.44
N LEU A 195 26.13 -12.90 -32.87
CA LEU A 195 25.99 -11.55 -32.35
C LEU A 195 26.62 -11.45 -30.96
N ASN A 196 27.29 -10.34 -30.68
CA ASN A 196 27.65 -10.01 -29.30
C ASN A 196 26.41 -9.53 -28.52
N ASN A 197 26.61 -9.13 -27.27
CA ASN A 197 25.56 -8.48 -26.51
C ASN A 197 25.11 -7.21 -27.24
N ILE A 198 23.81 -7.11 -27.47
CA ILE A 198 23.18 -6.02 -28.19
C ILE A 198 22.31 -5.22 -27.23
N THR A 199 22.38 -3.89 -27.32
CA THR A 199 21.47 -3.00 -26.60
C THR A 199 20.45 -2.42 -27.55
N LEU A 200 19.17 -2.75 -27.41
CA LEU A 200 18.08 -2.08 -28.13
C LEU A 200 17.55 -0.93 -27.26
N GLN A 201 17.20 0.19 -27.87
CA GLN A 201 16.48 1.28 -27.24
C GLN A 201 14.99 1.09 -27.43
N THR A 202 14.22 1.36 -26.39
CA THR A 202 12.76 1.42 -26.46
C THR A 202 12.34 2.88 -26.46
N LYS A 203 11.56 3.27 -27.46
CA LYS A 203 11.12 4.65 -27.70
C LYS A 203 9.61 4.80 -27.70
N ILE A 204 9.14 5.94 -27.21
CA ILE A 204 7.78 6.44 -27.41
C ILE A 204 7.86 7.72 -28.23
N GLY A 205 7.34 7.68 -29.45
CA GLY A 205 7.66 8.71 -30.44
C GLY A 205 9.17 8.77 -30.67
N ASN A 206 9.79 9.91 -30.37
CA ASN A 206 11.24 10.10 -30.48
C ASN A 206 11.99 9.99 -29.15
N GLU A 207 11.27 9.87 -28.03
CA GLU A 207 11.86 9.83 -26.68
C GLU A 207 12.29 8.40 -26.32
N VAL A 208 13.52 8.23 -25.87
CA VAL A 208 14.02 6.94 -25.36
C VAL A 208 13.56 6.77 -23.91
N ILE A 209 12.80 5.70 -23.65
CA ILE A 209 12.27 5.41 -22.31
C ILE A 209 12.93 4.22 -21.62
N GLY A 210 13.75 3.46 -22.34
CA GLY A 210 14.37 2.27 -21.81
C GLY A 210 15.39 1.65 -22.75
N ASN A 211 16.14 0.71 -22.21
CA ASN A 211 17.06 -0.13 -22.98
C ASN A 211 16.74 -1.60 -22.72
N ALA A 212 16.92 -2.43 -23.73
CA ALA A 212 16.87 -3.87 -23.66
C ALA A 212 18.26 -4.41 -23.95
N ASN A 213 18.82 -5.19 -23.03
CA ASN A 213 20.04 -5.93 -23.31
C ASN A 213 19.66 -7.32 -23.79
N VAL A 214 20.16 -7.69 -24.96
CA VAL A 214 20.04 -9.01 -25.56
C VAL A 214 21.41 -9.65 -25.45
N ASP A 215 21.49 -10.76 -24.73
CA ASP A 215 22.75 -11.50 -24.63
C ASP A 215 23.16 -12.04 -26.00
N GLY A 216 24.47 -12.16 -26.21
CA GLY A 216 25.03 -12.59 -27.48
C GLY A 216 24.39 -13.89 -27.97
N GLN A 217 23.83 -13.84 -29.17
CA GLN A 217 23.04 -14.93 -29.72
C GLN A 217 23.52 -15.32 -31.12
N LYS A 218 23.49 -16.64 -31.36
CA LYS A 218 23.67 -17.21 -32.69
C LYS A 218 22.39 -17.03 -33.51
N ILE A 219 22.48 -16.35 -34.64
CA ILE A 219 21.48 -16.36 -35.70
C ILE A 219 21.79 -17.55 -36.60
N ASP A 220 21.04 -18.64 -36.42
CA ASP A 220 21.11 -19.81 -37.28
C ASP A 220 20.44 -19.55 -38.62
N LEU A 221 20.60 -20.50 -39.56
CA LEU A 221 19.89 -20.48 -40.83
C LEU A 221 18.39 -20.73 -40.58
N GLY A 222 17.52 -20.06 -41.33
CA GLY A 222 16.07 -20.15 -41.13
C GLY A 222 15.59 -19.33 -39.92
N LYS A 223 14.70 -19.89 -39.09
CA LYS A 223 14.09 -19.19 -37.96
C LYS A 223 14.92 -19.34 -36.68
N SER A 224 15.24 -18.21 -36.05
CA SER A 224 15.85 -18.11 -34.71
C SER A 224 14.97 -17.23 -33.82
N PHE A 225 15.08 -17.34 -32.49
CA PHE A 225 14.31 -16.52 -31.55
C PHE A 225 15.22 -15.84 -30.53
N LEU A 226 15.21 -14.51 -30.50
CA LEU A 226 15.82 -13.72 -29.43
C LEU A 226 14.82 -13.49 -28.31
N GLU A 227 15.27 -13.59 -27.07
CA GLU A 227 14.52 -13.14 -25.90
C GLU A 227 15.25 -11.95 -25.28
N ALA A 228 14.52 -10.87 -25.05
CA ALA A 228 15.07 -9.62 -24.54
C ALA A 228 14.26 -9.17 -23.32
N ASN A 229 14.97 -8.84 -22.25
CA ASN A 229 14.40 -8.18 -21.10
C ASN A 229 14.65 -6.67 -21.23
N ILE A 230 13.57 -5.91 -21.25
CA ILE A 230 13.59 -4.47 -21.46
C ILE A 230 13.29 -3.81 -20.12
N GLU A 231 14.19 -2.96 -19.63
CA GLU A 231 13.91 -2.10 -18.49
C GLU A 231 13.69 -0.67 -18.99
N CYS A 232 12.47 -0.15 -18.75
CA CYS A 232 12.10 1.21 -19.07
C CYS A 232 12.13 2.05 -17.81
N LYS A 233 13.16 2.88 -17.66
CA LYS A 233 13.38 3.79 -16.52
C LYS A 233 13.93 5.11 -17.05
N PRO A 234 13.07 5.97 -17.63
CA PRO A 234 13.48 7.23 -18.22
C PRO A 234 13.95 8.22 -17.16
N GLU A 235 14.71 9.21 -17.61
CA GLU A 235 15.09 10.39 -16.83
C GLU A 235 14.65 11.66 -17.54
N GLY A 236 14.44 12.75 -16.79
CA GLY A 236 14.08 14.06 -17.36
C GLY A 236 12.70 14.06 -18.04
N ASN A 237 12.62 14.64 -19.25
CA ASN A 237 11.34 14.82 -19.95
C ASN A 237 10.67 13.50 -20.36
N ALA A 238 11.45 12.42 -20.51
CA ALA A 238 10.94 11.11 -20.87
C ALA A 238 10.10 10.46 -19.74
N GLU A 239 10.19 10.96 -18.50
CA GLU A 239 9.35 10.53 -17.37
C GLU A 239 7.85 10.77 -17.65
N TYR A 240 7.51 11.91 -18.26
CA TYR A 240 6.12 12.22 -18.63
C TYR A 240 5.58 11.26 -19.70
N ALA A 241 6.41 10.90 -20.70
CA ALA A 241 6.02 9.97 -21.76
C ALA A 241 5.77 8.55 -21.21
N LEU A 242 6.57 8.12 -20.24
CA LEU A 242 6.36 6.85 -19.55
C LEU A 242 5.10 6.88 -18.68
N ALA A 243 4.88 7.96 -17.93
CA ALA A 243 3.70 8.10 -17.08
C ALA A 243 2.39 8.07 -17.89
N ASP A 244 2.35 8.75 -19.04
CA ASP A 244 1.23 8.69 -20.00
C ASP A 244 1.05 7.26 -20.54
N THR A 245 2.16 6.60 -20.91
CA THR A 245 2.13 5.23 -21.42
C THR A 245 1.59 4.23 -20.41
N LEU A 246 2.05 4.30 -19.16
CA LEU A 246 1.54 3.45 -18.08
C LEU A 246 0.07 3.72 -17.79
N GLU A 247 -0.35 5.00 -17.78
CA GLU A 247 -1.75 5.35 -17.60
C GLU A 247 -2.63 4.75 -18.69
N ARG A 248 -2.22 4.85 -19.96
CA ARG A 248 -2.92 4.27 -21.10
C ARG A 248 -2.99 2.75 -21.02
N ILE A 249 -1.85 2.09 -20.74
CA ILE A 249 -1.81 0.63 -20.58
C ILE A 249 -2.76 0.20 -19.47
N LEU A 250 -2.71 0.84 -18.30
CA LEU A 250 -3.55 0.49 -17.16
C LEU A 250 -5.03 0.86 -17.37
N ALA A 251 -5.33 1.83 -18.25
CA ALA A 251 -6.68 2.13 -18.71
C ALA A 251 -7.21 1.13 -19.77
N GLY A 252 -6.38 0.19 -20.22
CA GLY A 252 -6.75 -0.82 -21.23
C GLY A 252 -6.48 -0.39 -22.67
N ASP A 253 -5.83 0.76 -22.88
CA ASP A 253 -5.45 1.26 -24.20
C ASP A 253 -4.15 0.61 -24.68
N ASN A 254 -4.10 0.33 -25.98
CA ASN A 254 -2.88 -0.13 -26.62
C ASN A 254 -1.90 1.03 -26.80
N VAL A 255 -0.61 0.79 -26.54
CA VAL A 255 0.46 1.77 -26.76
C VAL A 255 1.44 1.23 -27.81
N THR A 256 1.81 2.06 -28.78
CA THR A 256 2.85 1.71 -29.77
C THR A 256 4.20 2.17 -29.26
N LEU A 257 5.12 1.24 -29.09
CA LEU A 257 6.53 1.49 -28.80
C LEU A 257 7.35 1.27 -30.07
N THR A 258 8.53 1.87 -30.14
CA THR A 258 9.51 1.58 -31.20
C THR A 258 10.76 0.98 -30.55
N LEU A 259 11.12 -0.23 -30.94
CA LEU A 259 12.39 -0.84 -30.59
C LEU A 259 13.40 -0.49 -31.68
N SER A 260 14.49 0.19 -31.35
CA SER A 260 15.53 0.55 -32.31
C SER A 260 16.92 0.21 -31.79
N GLY A 261 17.90 -0.04 -32.65
CA GLY A 261 19.28 -0.20 -32.18
C GLY A 261 19.84 1.02 -31.44
N ALA A 262 20.65 0.79 -30.41
CA ALA A 262 21.47 1.83 -29.80
C ALA A 262 22.73 2.07 -30.64
N ALA A 263 23.34 3.26 -30.58
CA ALA A 263 24.66 3.47 -31.17
C ALA A 263 25.77 2.90 -30.27
N GLY A 264 26.97 2.69 -30.82
CA GLY A 264 28.19 2.45 -30.01
C GLY A 264 28.74 1.02 -29.99
N TYR A 265 28.36 0.16 -30.94
CA TYR A 265 28.90 -1.20 -31.01
C TYR A 265 30.37 -1.25 -31.43
N SER A 266 31.08 -2.24 -30.89
CA SER A 266 32.51 -2.44 -31.12
C SER A 266 32.85 -3.16 -32.43
N THR A 267 31.88 -3.91 -32.99
CA THR A 267 32.05 -4.64 -34.26
C THR A 267 31.27 -4.00 -35.41
N LEU A 268 31.78 -4.17 -36.64
CA LEU A 268 31.14 -3.66 -37.85
C LEU A 268 29.81 -4.35 -38.14
N LEU A 269 29.70 -5.63 -37.78
CA LEU A 269 28.51 -6.45 -38.01
C LEU A 269 27.37 -6.01 -37.08
N ASP A 270 27.66 -5.87 -35.78
CA ASP A 270 26.68 -5.41 -34.78
C ASP A 270 26.21 -3.98 -35.11
N ALA A 271 27.15 -3.10 -35.46
CA ALA A 271 26.82 -1.72 -35.86
C ALA A 271 25.83 -1.67 -37.02
N TYR A 272 26.10 -2.37 -38.12
CA TYR A 272 25.25 -2.28 -39.29
C TYR A 272 23.89 -2.96 -39.11
N LEU A 273 23.85 -4.15 -38.49
CA LEU A 273 22.60 -4.87 -38.26
C LEU A 273 21.69 -4.13 -37.30
N ILE A 274 22.24 -3.59 -36.22
CA ILE A 274 21.44 -3.05 -35.13
C ILE A 274 21.06 -1.59 -35.35
N GLU A 275 21.94 -0.75 -35.91
CA GLU A 275 21.58 0.66 -36.20
C GLU A 275 20.41 0.78 -37.18
N ARG A 276 20.13 -0.27 -37.97
CA ARG A 276 19.00 -0.34 -38.91
C ARG A 276 17.81 -1.11 -38.38
N PHE A 277 17.96 -1.78 -37.24
CA PHE A 277 16.84 -2.43 -36.59
C PHE A 277 15.93 -1.33 -36.05
N GLU A 278 14.72 -1.25 -36.60
CA GLU A 278 13.64 -0.43 -36.09
C GLU A 278 12.33 -1.19 -36.26
N GLN A 279 11.68 -1.52 -35.15
CA GLN A 279 10.41 -2.24 -35.16
C GLN A 279 9.40 -1.51 -34.30
N LYS A 280 8.26 -1.15 -34.91
CA LYS A 280 7.08 -0.69 -34.17
C LYS A 280 6.37 -1.89 -33.57
N VAL A 281 6.05 -1.79 -32.29
CA VAL A 281 5.46 -2.86 -31.50
C VAL A 281 4.27 -2.31 -30.71
N VAL A 282 3.19 -3.06 -30.64
CA VAL A 282 1.99 -2.67 -29.88
C VAL A 282 1.99 -3.41 -28.56
N LEU A 283 2.14 -2.67 -27.46
CA LEU A 283 1.97 -3.19 -26.11
C LEU A 283 0.47 -3.14 -25.77
N PRO A 284 -0.19 -4.29 -25.58
CA PRO A 284 -1.61 -4.31 -25.27
C PRO A 284 -1.89 -3.71 -23.89
N GLY A 285 -2.98 -2.96 -23.78
CA GLY A 285 -3.46 -2.45 -22.50
C GLY A 285 -4.06 -3.55 -21.62
N ILE A 286 -4.03 -3.33 -20.30
CA ILE A 286 -4.65 -4.18 -19.28
C ILE A 286 -6.14 -3.89 -19.22
N LYS A 287 -6.92 -4.58 -20.07
CA LYS A 287 -8.37 -4.46 -20.05
C LYS A 287 -8.94 -5.07 -18.77
N GLY A 288 -9.76 -4.31 -18.05
CA GLY A 288 -10.54 -4.82 -16.92
C GLY A 288 -9.84 -4.75 -15.56
N LEU A 289 -8.72 -4.04 -15.42
CA LEU A 289 -8.21 -3.68 -14.09
C LEU A 289 -9.27 -2.86 -13.35
N ASN A 290 -9.84 -3.43 -12.30
CA ASN A 290 -10.85 -2.78 -11.48
C ASN A 290 -10.39 -2.77 -10.02
N ILE A 291 -10.31 -1.59 -9.44
CA ILE A 291 -9.97 -1.39 -8.04
C ILE A 291 -11.18 -0.73 -7.41
N SER A 292 -11.80 -1.43 -6.45
CA SER A 292 -12.98 -0.95 -5.75
C SER A 292 -12.74 -0.88 -4.25
N ILE A 293 -13.29 0.14 -3.58
CA ILE A 293 -13.30 0.24 -2.12
C ILE A 293 -14.66 -0.24 -1.65
N GLU A 294 -14.70 -1.37 -0.96
CA GLU A 294 -15.95 -1.96 -0.47
C GLU A 294 -16.38 -1.36 0.86
N ASP A 295 -15.42 -1.01 1.72
CA ASP A 295 -15.67 -0.54 3.08
C ASP A 295 -14.52 0.34 3.58
N ILE A 296 -14.82 1.26 4.48
CA ILE A 296 -13.85 2.14 5.14
C ILE A 296 -14.17 2.20 6.63
N GLU A 297 -13.17 1.88 7.44
CA GLU A 297 -13.26 1.90 8.89
C GLU A 297 -12.28 2.93 9.48
N VAL A 298 -12.71 3.66 10.51
CA VAL A 298 -11.87 4.61 11.23
C VAL A 298 -11.06 3.89 12.31
N VAL A 299 -9.74 3.97 12.24
CA VAL A 299 -8.85 3.27 13.19
C VAL A 299 -8.22 4.22 14.21
N LYS A 300 -7.76 5.40 13.78
CA LYS A 300 -7.09 6.33 14.67
C LYS A 300 -7.30 7.77 14.27
N SER A 301 -7.52 8.66 15.24
CA SER A 301 -7.49 10.10 15.02
C SER A 301 -6.16 10.69 15.51
N THR A 302 -5.65 11.68 14.79
CA THR A 302 -4.45 12.46 15.16
C THR A 302 -4.72 13.95 14.97
N ASN A 303 -3.83 14.82 15.47
CA ASN A 303 -3.92 16.27 15.24
C ASN A 303 -3.79 16.57 13.74
N GLY A 304 -4.92 16.70 13.04
CA GLY A 304 -5.00 17.10 11.65
C GLY A 304 -5.15 15.96 10.62
N SER A 305 -5.15 14.69 11.03
CA SER A 305 -5.43 13.58 10.11
C SER A 305 -6.11 12.39 10.78
N ILE A 306 -6.86 11.62 10.00
CA ILE A 306 -7.53 10.40 10.46
C ILE A 306 -6.94 9.21 9.71
N ILE A 307 -6.48 8.20 10.45
CA ILE A 307 -6.06 6.93 9.88
C ILE A 307 -7.27 6.02 9.74
N LEU A 308 -7.48 5.55 8.51
CA LEU A 308 -8.53 4.65 8.14
C LEU A 308 -7.94 3.31 7.70
N VAL A 309 -8.76 2.25 7.72
CA VAL A 309 -8.49 1.01 7.02
C VAL A 309 -9.59 0.81 5.99
N ALA A 310 -9.19 0.70 4.73
CA ALA A 310 -10.09 0.46 3.62
C ALA A 310 -10.02 -1.00 3.18
N LYS A 311 -11.19 -1.64 3.06
CA LYS A 311 -11.31 -2.95 2.44
C LYS A 311 -11.37 -2.76 0.92
N MET A 312 -10.25 -2.98 0.25
CA MET A 312 -10.14 -2.81 -1.20
C MET A 312 -10.28 -4.16 -1.90
N LYS A 313 -11.07 -4.21 -2.97
CA LYS A 313 -11.19 -5.35 -3.87
C LYS A 313 -10.55 -4.99 -5.20
N ILE A 314 -9.53 -5.75 -5.57
CA ILE A 314 -8.73 -5.55 -6.78
C ILE A 314 -8.99 -6.76 -7.69
N ASP A 315 -9.42 -6.48 -8.91
CA ASP A 315 -9.63 -7.46 -9.96
C ASP A 315 -8.71 -7.11 -11.12
N ASN A 316 -7.65 -7.90 -11.29
CA ASN A 316 -6.70 -7.76 -12.38
C ASN A 316 -6.74 -9.03 -13.25
N PRO A 317 -7.41 -9.00 -14.40
CA PRO A 317 -7.55 -10.17 -15.26
C PRO A 317 -6.27 -10.51 -16.03
N SER A 318 -5.21 -9.70 -15.92
CA SER A 318 -3.92 -9.97 -16.55
C SER A 318 -2.96 -10.71 -15.63
N ASN A 319 -1.88 -11.26 -16.21
CA ASN A 319 -0.77 -11.85 -15.45
C ASN A 319 0.25 -10.79 -14.96
N ILE A 320 -0.01 -9.51 -15.20
CA ILE A 320 0.91 -8.42 -14.85
C ILE A 320 0.79 -8.13 -13.36
N THR A 321 1.92 -7.99 -12.70
CA THR A 321 2.00 -7.52 -11.32
C THR A 321 2.72 -6.17 -11.27
N GLY A 322 2.49 -5.36 -10.26
CA GLY A 322 3.18 -4.08 -10.14
C GLY A 322 2.83 -3.30 -8.89
N GLU A 323 3.50 -2.17 -8.74
CA GLU A 323 3.31 -1.23 -7.65
C GLU A 323 2.93 0.13 -8.24
N MET A 324 1.69 0.57 -8.04
CA MET A 324 1.20 1.82 -8.64
C MET A 324 1.74 3.08 -7.92
N GLY A 325 2.57 2.90 -6.88
CA GLY A 325 3.07 3.98 -6.04
C GLY A 325 1.96 4.64 -5.23
N ARG A 326 2.22 5.88 -4.81
CA ARG A 326 1.33 6.64 -3.94
C ARG A 326 -0.02 6.86 -4.61
N VAL A 327 -1.10 6.58 -3.88
CA VAL A 327 -2.47 6.80 -4.36
C VAL A 327 -3.13 7.88 -3.53
N THR A 328 -3.48 8.98 -4.18
CA THR A 328 -4.35 10.01 -3.62
C THR A 328 -5.75 9.90 -4.21
N LEU A 329 -6.74 9.74 -3.35
CA LEU A 329 -8.15 9.69 -3.70
C LEU A 329 -8.85 10.91 -3.12
N GLU A 330 -9.84 11.42 -3.83
CA GLU A 330 -10.79 12.40 -3.33
C GLU A 330 -11.97 11.70 -2.69
N MET A 331 -12.30 12.09 -1.47
CA MET A 331 -13.53 11.73 -0.78
C MET A 331 -14.55 12.84 -1.00
N LEU A 332 -15.72 12.48 -1.53
CA LEU A 332 -16.81 13.37 -1.85
C LEU A 332 -18.04 13.06 -0.99
N TYR A 333 -18.72 14.12 -0.58
CA TYR A 333 -20.04 14.07 0.04
C TYR A 333 -20.88 15.20 -0.54
N ASP A 334 -22.10 14.88 -0.99
CA ASP A 334 -22.96 15.82 -1.71
C ASP A 334 -22.23 16.50 -2.89
N ASN A 335 -21.55 15.68 -3.72
CA ASN A 335 -20.72 16.10 -4.87
C ASN A 335 -19.60 17.11 -4.58
N LYS A 336 -19.24 17.32 -3.31
CA LYS A 336 -18.17 18.22 -2.91
C LYS A 336 -17.03 17.42 -2.31
N VAL A 337 -15.79 17.75 -2.68
CA VAL A 337 -14.60 17.13 -2.09
C VAL A 337 -14.48 17.59 -0.63
N VAL A 338 -14.52 16.63 0.30
CA VAL A 338 -14.47 16.88 1.75
C VAL A 338 -13.13 16.50 2.38
N ALA A 339 -12.41 15.56 1.78
CA ALA A 339 -11.10 15.12 2.24
C ALA A 339 -10.29 14.46 1.11
N LYS A 340 -8.99 14.33 1.31
CA LYS A 340 -8.12 13.44 0.51
C LYS A 340 -7.80 12.18 1.30
N LEU A 341 -7.88 11.02 0.65
CA LEU A 341 -7.41 9.74 1.20
C LEU A 341 -6.08 9.41 0.54
N VAL A 342 -5.04 9.22 1.35
CA VAL A 342 -3.69 8.94 0.86
C VAL A 342 -3.28 7.53 1.25
N HIS A 343 -2.88 6.73 0.27
CA HIS A 343 -2.21 5.45 0.43
C HIS A 343 -0.76 5.57 -0.07
N ASP A 344 0.20 5.02 0.66
CA ASP A 344 1.61 5.20 0.33
C ASP A 344 2.03 4.42 -0.91
N SER A 345 1.48 3.21 -1.10
CA SER A 345 1.83 2.38 -2.25
C SER A 345 0.87 1.22 -2.52
N LEU A 346 0.12 1.28 -3.62
CA LEU A 346 -0.86 0.24 -3.97
C LEU A 346 -0.23 -0.85 -4.84
N LYS A 347 -0.19 -2.09 -4.32
CA LYS A 347 0.30 -3.26 -5.06
C LYS A 347 -0.83 -3.91 -5.84
N VAL A 348 -0.58 -4.17 -7.12
CA VAL A 348 -1.46 -4.89 -8.05
C VAL A 348 -0.86 -6.26 -8.35
N ARG A 349 -1.63 -7.32 -8.13
CA ARG A 349 -1.24 -8.70 -8.46
C ARG A 349 -2.22 -9.29 -9.46
N ALA A 350 -1.82 -10.36 -10.15
CA ALA A 350 -2.71 -11.08 -11.04
C ALA A 350 -3.89 -11.71 -10.27
N GLY A 351 -5.07 -11.71 -10.90
CA GLY A 351 -6.30 -12.29 -10.36
C GLY A 351 -7.13 -11.33 -9.51
N ARG A 352 -8.08 -11.90 -8.76
CA ARG A 352 -9.01 -11.16 -7.89
C ARG A 352 -8.65 -11.39 -6.44
N TYR A 353 -8.47 -10.32 -5.68
CA TYR A 353 -8.17 -10.39 -4.25
C TYR A 353 -8.75 -9.20 -3.48
N THR A 354 -8.87 -9.39 -2.16
CA THR A 354 -9.23 -8.34 -1.21
C THR A 354 -8.01 -8.00 -0.36
N SER A 355 -7.74 -6.72 -0.17
CA SER A 355 -6.71 -6.23 0.75
C SER A 355 -7.30 -5.23 1.75
N TYR A 356 -6.63 -5.10 2.89
CA TYR A 356 -6.99 -4.15 3.94
C TYR A 356 -5.89 -3.10 3.99
N GLU A 357 -6.19 -1.94 3.44
CA GLU A 357 -5.21 -0.91 3.17
C GLU A 357 -5.34 0.25 4.15
N LYS A 358 -4.22 0.65 4.75
CA LYS A 358 -4.18 1.82 5.63
C LYS A 358 -4.22 3.09 4.79
N LEU A 359 -5.23 3.93 5.01
CA LEU A 359 -5.34 5.24 4.37
C LEU A 359 -5.15 6.36 5.40
N THR A 360 -4.53 7.46 4.97
CA THR A 360 -4.48 8.71 5.73
C THR A 360 -5.50 9.68 5.14
N LEU A 361 -6.55 10.01 5.90
CA LEU A 361 -7.54 11.02 5.56
C LEU A 361 -7.02 12.39 6.00
N ILE A 362 -6.91 13.29 5.02
CA ILE A 362 -6.52 14.69 5.17
C ILE A 362 -7.77 15.54 4.94
N PRO A 363 -8.35 16.15 5.98
CA PRO A 363 -9.57 16.95 5.85
C PRO A 363 -9.35 18.18 4.96
N ILE A 364 -10.29 18.47 4.07
CA ILE A 364 -10.38 19.73 3.32
C ILE A 364 -11.51 20.60 3.92
N ARG A 365 -12.62 19.97 4.33
CA ARG A 365 -13.81 20.63 4.88
C ARG A 365 -14.25 19.99 6.19
N ASN A 366 -13.76 20.53 7.30
CA ASN A 366 -14.02 20.01 8.65
C ASN A 366 -15.50 20.07 9.04
N ASP A 367 -16.24 21.07 8.54
CA ASP A 367 -17.66 21.24 8.79
C ASP A 367 -18.50 20.07 8.26
N ILE A 368 -18.17 19.56 7.07
CA ILE A 368 -18.87 18.42 6.47
C ILE A 368 -18.34 17.10 6.99
N LEU A 369 -17.03 16.98 7.18
CA LEU A 369 -16.46 15.77 7.77
C LEU A 369 -17.03 15.52 9.17
N GLY A 370 -17.20 16.58 9.96
CA GLY A 370 -17.89 16.53 11.26
C GLY A 370 -19.31 15.96 11.13
N LYS A 371 -20.09 16.39 10.12
CA LYS A 371 -21.43 15.84 9.84
C LYS A 371 -21.42 14.38 9.44
N ILE A 372 -20.47 13.96 8.58
CA ILE A 372 -20.33 12.56 8.18
C ILE A 372 -20.04 11.70 9.40
N VAL A 373 -19.03 12.08 10.19
CA VAL A 373 -18.65 11.37 11.41
C VAL A 373 -19.83 11.31 12.38
N SER A 374 -20.48 12.45 12.63
CA SER A 374 -21.70 12.59 13.43
C SER A 374 -22.81 11.64 12.99
N GLN A 375 -23.24 11.67 11.74
CA GLN A 375 -24.27 10.78 11.20
C GLN A 375 -23.88 9.30 11.31
N THR A 376 -22.60 9.00 11.14
CA THR A 376 -22.12 7.62 11.23
C THR A 376 -22.15 7.13 12.68
N LEU A 377 -21.75 7.99 13.63
CA LEU A 377 -21.88 7.71 15.06
C LEU A 377 -23.34 7.60 15.51
N ASP A 378 -24.28 8.24 14.81
CA ASP A 378 -25.73 8.03 14.98
C ASP A 378 -26.21 6.65 14.49
N GLY A 379 -25.31 5.77 14.08
CA GLY A 379 -25.62 4.46 13.51
C GLY A 379 -26.21 4.53 12.10
N ASN A 380 -26.27 5.73 11.49
CA ASN A 380 -26.71 5.87 10.12
C ASN A 380 -25.58 5.49 9.16
N GLU A 381 -25.90 4.73 8.12
CA GLU A 381 -24.95 4.49 7.03
C GLU A 381 -24.80 5.77 6.21
N VAL A 382 -23.59 6.34 6.18
CA VAL A 382 -23.29 7.51 5.36
C VAL A 382 -22.65 7.05 4.06
N ASN A 383 -23.31 7.31 2.95
CA ASN A 383 -22.74 7.01 1.63
C ASN A 383 -21.80 8.13 1.20
N ILE A 384 -20.52 7.79 1.06
CA ILE A 384 -19.50 8.69 0.55
C ILE A 384 -19.11 8.23 -0.86
N TYR A 385 -18.60 9.14 -1.67
CA TYR A 385 -18.10 8.79 -2.99
C TYR A 385 -16.59 8.96 -3.01
N VAL A 386 -15.87 8.00 -3.57
CA VAL A 386 -14.43 8.04 -3.69
C VAL A 386 -14.06 7.97 -5.17
N ARG A 387 -13.14 8.82 -5.60
CA ARG A 387 -12.50 8.76 -6.91
C ARG A 387 -11.02 9.10 -6.78
N GLY A 388 -10.21 8.73 -7.75
CA GLY A 388 -8.81 9.20 -7.78
C GLY A 388 -8.70 10.72 -7.99
N ASP A 389 -7.66 11.32 -7.42
CA ASP A 389 -7.34 12.75 -7.61
C ASP A 389 -6.81 13.00 -9.03
N ASN A 390 -7.61 13.66 -9.87
CA ASN A 390 -7.24 13.94 -11.26
C ASN A 390 -6.10 14.98 -11.39
N SER A 391 -5.83 15.76 -10.34
CA SER A 391 -4.73 16.73 -10.28
C SER A 391 -3.41 16.12 -9.82
N SER A 392 -3.44 14.85 -9.41
CA SER A 392 -2.26 14.14 -8.92
C SER A 392 -1.25 13.83 -10.04
N LYS A 393 0.03 13.97 -9.72
CA LYS A 393 1.14 13.52 -10.58
C LYS A 393 1.29 12.00 -10.57
N GLU A 394 0.69 11.32 -9.60
CA GLU A 394 0.75 9.86 -9.48
C GLU A 394 -0.21 9.18 -10.47
N ILE A 395 0.32 8.23 -11.22
CA ILE A 395 -0.40 7.49 -12.27
C ILE A 395 -1.63 6.78 -11.69
N ALA A 396 -1.48 6.16 -10.51
CA ALA A 396 -2.56 5.46 -9.81
C ALA A 396 -3.78 6.35 -9.56
N SER A 397 -3.54 7.56 -9.05
CA SER A 397 -4.58 8.55 -8.79
C SER A 397 -5.32 8.93 -10.06
N ARG A 398 -4.62 9.16 -11.17
CA ARG A 398 -5.26 9.54 -12.43
C ARG A 398 -6.09 8.42 -13.03
N ILE A 399 -5.63 7.18 -12.96
CA ILE A 399 -6.41 6.00 -13.41
C ILE A 399 -7.70 5.89 -12.61
N LEU A 400 -7.60 5.97 -11.28
CA LEU A 400 -8.77 5.85 -10.40
C LEU A 400 -9.70 7.07 -10.48
N SER A 401 -9.24 8.21 -11.02
CA SER A 401 -10.07 9.43 -11.17
C SER A 401 -11.24 9.23 -12.13
N LYS A 402 -11.13 8.25 -13.05
CA LYS A 402 -12.17 7.86 -14.00
C LYS A 402 -13.27 7.02 -13.35
N THR A 403 -13.06 6.53 -12.13
CA THR A 403 -14.03 5.72 -11.39
C THR A 403 -14.61 6.51 -10.22
N LEU A 404 -15.94 6.64 -10.16
CA LEU A 404 -16.64 7.18 -9.00
C LEU A 404 -17.28 6.02 -8.25
N GLN A 405 -16.83 5.78 -7.03
CA GLN A 405 -17.21 4.61 -6.25
C GLN A 405 -18.05 5.05 -5.06
N LYS A 406 -19.24 4.50 -4.92
CA LYS A 406 -20.06 4.68 -3.73
C LYS A 406 -19.55 3.73 -2.65
N VAL A 407 -19.05 4.27 -1.56
CA VAL A 407 -18.49 3.52 -0.44
C VAL A 407 -19.37 3.77 0.78
N PRO A 408 -19.93 2.74 1.43
CA PRO A 408 -20.58 2.92 2.70
C PRO A 408 -19.51 3.30 3.74
N PHE A 409 -19.69 4.46 4.38
CA PHE A 409 -18.90 4.84 5.54
C PHE A 409 -19.69 4.40 6.76
N ARG A 410 -19.19 3.35 7.42
CA ARG A 410 -19.84 2.75 8.59
C ARG A 410 -18.98 2.98 9.82
N SER A 411 -19.66 3.27 10.90
CA SER A 411 -19.15 3.36 12.26
C SER A 411 -20.34 2.90 13.10
N GLY A 412 -20.18 1.81 13.85
CA GLY A 412 -21.22 1.41 14.79
C GLY A 412 -21.32 2.47 15.90
N MET A 413 -22.50 2.67 16.49
CA MET A 413 -22.64 3.38 17.77
C MET A 413 -21.81 2.64 18.83
N PRO A 414 -20.66 3.17 19.31
CA PRO A 414 -19.67 2.25 19.86
C PRO A 414 -19.27 2.54 21.28
N PHE A 415 -19.91 3.51 21.92
CA PHE A 415 -19.56 3.95 23.26
C PHE A 415 -20.71 3.69 24.20
N SER A 416 -20.50 2.78 25.16
CA SER A 416 -21.31 2.75 26.37
C SER A 416 -20.49 3.32 27.53
N LEU A 417 -21.14 4.17 28.32
CA LEU A 417 -20.58 4.71 29.55
C LEU A 417 -21.23 3.98 30.74
N SER A 418 -20.40 3.38 31.58
CA SER A 418 -20.80 2.77 32.85
C SER A 418 -20.06 3.47 33.98
N ILE A 419 -20.77 4.10 34.89
CA ILE A 419 -20.13 4.68 36.10
C ILE A 419 -19.89 3.53 37.09
N GLU A 420 -18.62 3.35 37.48
CA GLU A 420 -18.22 2.31 38.43
C GLU A 420 -18.35 2.82 39.86
N LYS A 421 -17.87 4.04 40.11
CA LYS A 421 -17.90 4.68 41.42
C LYS A 421 -18.21 6.16 41.27
N MET A 422 -19.01 6.67 42.19
CA MET A 422 -19.29 8.09 42.32
C MET A 422 -19.26 8.44 43.81
N TYR A 423 -18.49 9.48 44.16
CA TYR A 423 -18.41 9.97 45.53
C TYR A 423 -18.62 11.47 45.54
N ILE A 424 -19.42 11.96 46.48
CA ILE A 424 -19.64 13.40 46.66
C ILE A 424 -18.37 14.02 47.23
N LYS A 425 -17.88 15.06 46.57
CA LYS A 425 -16.72 15.86 46.95
C LYS A 425 -17.15 17.09 47.76
N GLU A 426 -18.22 17.75 47.34
CA GLU A 426 -18.75 18.97 47.97
C GLU A 426 -20.27 19.02 47.76
N CYS A 427 -21.03 19.44 48.78
CA CYS A 427 -22.47 19.64 48.64
C CYS A 427 -22.87 20.96 49.30
N THR A 428 -23.52 21.83 48.52
CA THR A 428 -24.04 23.14 48.95
C THR A 428 -25.50 23.27 48.56
N LEU A 429 -26.17 24.35 49.00
CA LEU A 429 -27.53 24.65 48.57
C LEU A 429 -27.67 24.92 47.06
N GLN A 430 -26.56 25.19 46.36
CA GLN A 430 -26.56 25.57 44.94
C GLN A 430 -26.02 24.48 44.01
N LYS A 431 -25.15 23.61 44.52
CA LYS A 431 -24.48 22.57 43.72
C LYS A 431 -24.09 21.34 44.55
N ILE A 432 -24.04 20.20 43.88
CA ILE A 432 -23.46 18.95 44.38
C ILE A 432 -22.34 18.56 43.43
N ASP A 433 -21.11 18.52 43.92
CA ASP A 433 -19.94 18.07 43.17
C ASP A 433 -19.61 16.63 43.54
N PHE A 434 -19.37 15.82 42.52
CA PHE A 434 -18.99 14.43 42.61
C PHE A 434 -17.65 14.21 41.91
N SER A 435 -16.82 13.35 42.50
CA SER A 435 -15.73 12.70 41.77
C SER A 435 -16.26 11.38 41.22
N ILE A 436 -15.94 11.08 39.96
CA ILE A 436 -16.39 9.87 39.27
C ILE A 436 -15.23 9.00 38.80
N SER A 437 -15.44 7.70 38.88
CA SER A 437 -14.68 6.67 38.16
C SER A 437 -15.66 5.95 37.25
N ALA A 438 -15.42 5.98 35.95
CA ALA A 438 -16.30 5.35 34.97
C ALA A 438 -15.50 4.54 33.95
N PHE A 439 -16.21 3.68 33.23
CA PHE A 439 -15.69 2.96 32.09
C PHE A 439 -16.41 3.41 30.82
N ILE A 440 -15.62 3.77 29.81
CA ILE A 440 -16.10 3.89 28.45
C ILE A 440 -15.72 2.62 27.71
N TYR A 441 -16.72 1.85 27.30
CA TYR A 441 -16.54 0.69 26.44
C TYR A 441 -16.58 1.15 25.00
N ASN A 442 -15.48 0.93 24.30
CA ASN A 442 -15.32 1.25 22.89
C ASN A 442 -15.33 -0.04 22.08
N GLU A 443 -16.41 -0.33 21.39
CA GLU A 443 -16.51 -1.54 20.57
C GLU A 443 -15.79 -1.43 19.23
N MET A 444 -15.42 -0.20 18.82
CA MET A 444 -14.75 0.08 17.55
C MET A 444 -13.23 -0.06 17.67
N PRO A 445 -12.54 -0.30 16.54
CA PRO A 445 -11.09 -0.19 16.50
C PRO A 445 -10.59 1.25 16.56
N LEU A 446 -11.49 2.24 16.65
CA LEU A 446 -11.14 3.65 16.83
C LEU A 446 -10.32 3.83 18.11
N SER A 447 -9.14 4.43 17.99
CA SER A 447 -8.28 4.77 19.12
C SER A 447 -7.76 6.21 19.03
N GLY A 448 -7.45 6.81 20.17
CA GLY A 448 -6.90 8.17 20.20
C GLY A 448 -6.86 8.76 21.60
N ASN A 449 -6.18 9.88 21.74
CA ASN A 449 -6.15 10.64 22.99
C ASN A 449 -7.31 11.63 23.00
N ILE A 450 -8.15 11.56 24.03
CA ILE A 450 -9.18 12.56 24.28
C ILE A 450 -8.60 13.55 25.27
N THR A 451 -8.56 14.84 24.89
CA THR A 451 -7.98 15.91 25.73
C THR A 451 -8.90 16.36 26.86
N GLY A 452 -9.95 15.59 27.13
CA GLY A 452 -11.07 15.93 28.00
C GLY A 452 -12.39 15.99 27.23
N ALA A 453 -13.49 15.75 27.93
CA ALA A 453 -14.83 15.76 27.36
C ALA A 453 -15.85 16.26 28.37
N GLU A 454 -16.88 16.93 27.88
CA GLU A 454 -17.99 17.40 28.70
C GLU A 454 -19.27 16.69 28.29
N LEU A 455 -19.98 16.18 29.28
CA LEU A 455 -21.28 15.53 29.15
C LEU A 455 -22.27 16.36 29.98
N ASP A 456 -23.52 16.41 29.56
CA ASP A 456 -24.63 17.04 30.27
C ASP A 456 -25.41 16.00 31.07
N ILE A 457 -25.85 16.39 32.27
CA ILE A 457 -26.62 15.53 33.17
C ILE A 457 -28.05 16.01 33.20
N TYR A 458 -28.98 15.08 33.02
CA TYR A 458 -30.41 15.31 32.99
C TYR A 458 -31.10 14.50 34.09
N TYR A 459 -32.06 15.12 34.76
CA TYR A 459 -32.95 14.45 35.70
C TYR A 459 -34.39 14.83 35.36
N LYS A 460 -35.26 13.82 35.18
CA LYS A 460 -36.64 14.01 34.69
C LYS A 460 -36.72 14.90 33.43
N ASN A 461 -35.80 14.69 32.48
CA ASN A 461 -35.63 15.46 31.24
C ASN A 461 -35.17 16.92 31.38
N ASN A 462 -34.91 17.42 32.59
CA ASN A 462 -34.33 18.75 32.80
C ASN A 462 -32.81 18.65 32.96
N LYS A 463 -32.05 19.54 32.30
CA LYS A 463 -30.59 19.62 32.50
C LYS A 463 -30.31 20.13 33.91
N VAL A 464 -29.63 19.33 34.70
CA VAL A 464 -29.32 19.61 36.12
C VAL A 464 -27.83 19.79 36.39
N GLY A 465 -26.97 19.50 35.42
CA GLY A 465 -25.54 19.53 35.66
C GLY A 465 -24.69 19.17 34.45
N SER A 466 -23.41 18.95 34.72
CA SER A 466 -22.42 18.52 33.74
C SER A 466 -21.39 17.58 34.34
N LEU A 467 -20.90 16.67 33.54
CA LEU A 467 -19.80 15.77 33.85
C LEU A 467 -18.60 16.11 32.96
N SER A 468 -17.48 16.49 33.56
CA SER A 468 -16.21 16.76 32.90
C SER A 468 -15.28 15.56 33.09
N LEU A 469 -14.89 14.91 32.00
CA LEU A 469 -13.93 13.81 31.97
C LEU A 469 -12.50 14.35 31.80
N GLU A 470 -11.57 13.81 32.58
CA GLU A 470 -10.14 14.08 32.46
C GLU A 470 -9.59 13.53 31.12
N PRO A 471 -8.42 14.00 30.65
CA PRO A 471 -7.80 13.43 29.45
C PRO A 471 -7.52 11.92 29.59
N PHE A 472 -7.84 11.13 28.57
CA PHE A 472 -7.60 9.69 28.56
C PHE A 472 -7.28 9.16 27.16
N ALA A 473 -6.61 8.01 27.10
CA ALA A 473 -6.40 7.28 25.86
C ALA A 473 -7.58 6.33 25.63
N LEU A 474 -8.32 6.56 24.55
CA LEU A 474 -9.36 5.66 24.08
C LEU A 474 -8.71 4.55 23.26
N VAL A 475 -8.87 3.31 23.71
CA VAL A 475 -8.52 2.08 22.99
C VAL A 475 -9.75 1.21 22.84
N ARG A 476 -9.70 0.19 21.97
CA ARG A 476 -10.78 -0.79 21.85
C ARG A 476 -10.97 -1.54 23.17
N GLY A 477 -12.22 -1.75 23.57
CA GLY A 477 -12.61 -2.40 24.81
C GLY A 477 -12.87 -1.42 25.95
N LYS A 478 -12.55 -1.83 27.17
CA LYS A 478 -12.87 -1.12 28.41
C LYS A 478 -11.81 -0.05 28.73
N ASN A 479 -12.21 1.22 28.79
CA ASN A 479 -11.33 2.36 29.11
C ASN A 479 -11.73 2.96 30.45
N LEU A 480 -10.81 2.99 31.41
CA LEU A 480 -11.03 3.70 32.68
C LEU A 480 -10.93 5.21 32.42
N VAL A 481 -11.95 5.95 32.85
CA VAL A 481 -11.99 7.40 32.78
C VAL A 481 -12.33 7.99 34.14
N LEU A 482 -11.60 9.03 34.49
CA LEU A 482 -11.83 9.82 35.70
C LEU A 482 -12.52 11.12 35.31
N GLY A 483 -13.28 11.68 36.23
CA GLY A 483 -13.96 12.94 35.97
C GLY A 483 -14.56 13.58 37.20
N ASN A 484 -15.06 14.78 37.01
CA ASN A 484 -15.79 15.55 38.01
C ASN A 484 -17.18 15.86 37.46
N CYS A 485 -18.20 15.52 38.24
CA CYS A 485 -19.60 15.77 37.94
C CYS A 485 -20.11 16.87 38.85
N THR A 486 -20.74 17.90 38.30
CA THR A 486 -21.37 18.98 39.05
C THR A 486 -22.85 18.99 38.73
N ILE A 487 -23.69 18.73 39.73
CA ILE A 487 -25.14 18.91 39.66
C ILE A 487 -25.45 20.27 40.27
N ALA A 488 -25.63 21.28 39.42
CA ALA A 488 -26.01 22.64 39.78
C ALA A 488 -27.29 22.99 38.99
N PRO A 489 -28.46 22.52 39.44
CA PRO A 489 -29.69 22.70 38.70
C PRO A 489 -30.09 24.16 38.75
N ASN A 490 -30.61 24.67 37.64
CA ASN A 490 -31.23 25.99 37.57
C ASN A 490 -32.40 26.12 38.56
N GLU A 491 -32.95 24.99 39.02
CA GLU A 491 -34.00 24.88 40.03
C GLU A 491 -33.47 24.23 41.32
N PRO A 492 -33.35 24.97 42.43
CA PRO A 492 -32.89 24.42 43.71
C PRO A 492 -33.70 23.21 44.21
N LYS A 493 -34.98 23.12 43.82
CA LYS A 493 -35.85 21.98 44.16
C LYS A 493 -35.32 20.65 43.62
N THR A 494 -34.72 20.66 42.43
CA THR A 494 -34.21 19.43 41.82
C THR A 494 -32.94 18.91 42.49
N ALA A 495 -32.01 19.81 42.85
CA ALA A 495 -30.82 19.43 43.62
C ALA A 495 -31.23 18.84 44.97
N ARG A 496 -32.21 19.48 45.62
CA ARG A 496 -32.76 19.02 46.88
C ARG A 496 -33.39 17.63 46.74
N GLU A 497 -34.19 17.37 45.72
CA GLU A 497 -34.79 16.06 45.49
C GLU A 497 -33.73 14.95 45.29
N ILE A 498 -32.69 15.23 44.50
CA ILE A 498 -31.58 14.29 44.26
C ILE A 498 -30.82 14.01 45.57
N LEU A 499 -30.53 15.06 46.34
CA LEU A 499 -29.82 14.95 47.61
C LEU A 499 -30.66 14.22 48.67
N GLU A 500 -31.95 14.53 48.79
CA GLU A 500 -32.87 13.86 49.71
C GLU A 500 -33.00 12.38 49.40
N ALA A 501 -33.10 12.01 48.11
CA ALA A 501 -33.09 10.62 47.72
C ALA A 501 -31.76 9.94 48.09
N TYR A 502 -30.62 10.56 47.79
CA TYR A 502 -29.31 10.03 48.18
C TYR A 502 -29.18 9.82 49.70
N LEU A 503 -29.49 10.83 50.52
CA LEU A 503 -29.36 10.77 51.98
C LEU A 503 -30.36 9.81 52.64
N SER A 504 -31.51 9.55 51.99
CA SER A 504 -32.49 8.55 52.43
C SER A 504 -32.17 7.12 51.96
N GLY A 505 -31.00 6.90 51.36
CA GLY A 505 -30.60 5.60 50.81
C GLY A 505 -31.37 5.19 49.55
N ARG A 506 -32.16 6.08 48.98
CA ARG A 506 -32.87 5.84 47.71
C ARG A 506 -31.95 6.14 46.54
N SER A 507 -31.92 5.20 45.60
CA SER A 507 -31.17 5.40 44.37
C SER A 507 -31.87 6.38 43.43
N VAL A 508 -31.09 7.21 42.74
CA VAL A 508 -31.59 8.19 41.77
C VAL A 508 -31.01 7.89 40.40
N THR A 509 -31.86 7.67 39.41
CA THR A 509 -31.40 7.54 38.02
C THR A 509 -31.32 8.91 37.35
N VAL A 510 -30.14 9.27 36.84
CA VAL A 510 -29.89 10.43 36.00
C VAL A 510 -29.53 9.99 34.59
N GLN A 511 -29.87 10.79 33.60
CA GLN A 511 -29.46 10.60 32.21
C GLN A 511 -28.18 11.39 31.97
N VAL A 512 -27.11 10.72 31.54
CA VAL A 512 -25.90 11.39 31.06
C VAL A 512 -25.96 11.42 29.54
N LYS A 513 -25.93 12.63 28.98
CA LYS A 513 -25.95 12.88 27.53
C LYS A 513 -24.65 13.56 27.13
N GLY A 514 -24.03 13.15 26.05
CA GLY A 514 -22.89 13.88 25.53
C GLY A 514 -23.26 15.31 25.15
N ARG A 515 -22.37 16.27 25.42
CA ARG A 515 -22.63 17.68 25.11
C ARG A 515 -22.45 17.90 23.61
N GLN A 516 -23.48 18.45 22.97
CA GLN A 516 -23.44 18.86 21.57
C GLN A 516 -22.61 20.15 21.45
N ASN A 517 -21.29 20.00 21.40
CA ASN A 517 -20.37 21.11 21.15
C ASN A 517 -20.05 21.15 19.65
N ASN A 518 -20.10 22.34 19.03
CA ASN A 518 -19.65 22.56 17.65
C ASN A 518 -18.11 22.51 17.51
N GLU A 519 -17.41 21.82 18.40
CA GLU A 519 -15.96 21.75 18.33
C GLU A 519 -15.54 20.77 17.21
N PRO A 520 -14.52 21.12 16.40
CA PRO A 520 -14.09 20.33 15.25
C PRO A 520 -13.37 19.02 15.62
N ASP A 521 -13.29 18.67 16.91
CA ASP A 521 -12.69 17.42 17.36
C ASP A 521 -13.68 16.27 17.15
N ALA A 522 -13.39 15.42 16.17
CA ALA A 522 -14.18 14.23 15.83
C ALA A 522 -14.36 13.28 17.03
N MET A 523 -13.39 13.23 17.94
CA MET A 523 -13.45 12.36 19.12
C MET A 523 -14.34 12.94 20.22
N LYS A 524 -14.34 14.27 20.41
CA LYS A 524 -15.32 14.94 21.29
C LYS A 524 -16.73 14.83 20.71
N SER A 525 -16.86 14.96 19.39
CA SER A 525 -18.12 14.75 18.68
C SER A 525 -18.64 13.31 18.88
N ALA A 526 -17.77 12.30 18.85
CA ALA A 526 -18.09 10.92 19.22
C ALA A 526 -18.68 10.78 20.63
N LEU A 527 -18.10 11.46 21.62
CA LEU A 527 -18.62 11.42 22.98
C LEU A 527 -19.93 12.18 23.17
N SER A 528 -20.26 13.12 22.26
CA SER A 528 -21.55 13.85 22.27
C SER A 528 -22.77 12.92 22.15
N TYR A 529 -22.55 11.69 21.70
CA TYR A 529 -23.57 10.66 21.50
C TYR A 529 -23.75 9.70 22.66
N ILE A 530 -22.91 9.79 23.70
CA ILE A 530 -23.14 8.99 24.91
C ILE A 530 -24.53 9.33 25.43
N HIS A 531 -25.41 8.34 25.48
CA HIS A 531 -26.70 8.44 26.14
C HIS A 531 -26.85 7.24 27.06
N THR A 532 -26.62 7.46 28.35
CA THR A 532 -26.67 6.38 29.35
C THR A 532 -27.50 6.82 30.55
N ASN A 533 -28.21 5.86 31.14
CA ASN A 533 -28.83 6.03 32.44
C ASN A 533 -27.81 5.61 33.50
N VAL A 534 -27.50 6.54 34.39
CA VAL A 534 -26.63 6.30 35.55
C VAL A 534 -27.48 6.28 36.79
N THR A 535 -27.37 5.21 37.57
CA THR A 535 -27.98 5.14 38.90
C THR A 535 -26.98 5.65 39.93
N LEU A 536 -27.32 6.75 40.58
CA LEU A 536 -26.69 7.24 41.79
C LEU A 536 -27.20 6.38 42.94
N GLU A 537 -26.40 5.44 43.42
CA GLU A 537 -26.76 4.66 44.60
C GLU A 537 -26.90 5.60 45.81
N GLY A 538 -28.01 5.47 46.54
CA GLY A 538 -28.18 6.22 47.78
C GLY A 538 -27.18 5.80 48.85
N ALA A 539 -27.01 6.64 49.87
CA ALA A 539 -26.19 6.32 51.03
C ALA A 539 -26.65 4.98 51.64
N LYS A 540 -25.71 4.04 51.80
CA LYS A 540 -26.00 2.71 52.36
C LYS A 540 -26.51 2.76 53.80
N GLU A 541 -26.19 3.84 54.49
CA GLU A 541 -26.64 4.11 55.85
C GLU A 541 -27.29 5.50 55.88
N SER A 542 -28.44 5.61 56.54
CA SER A 542 -29.13 6.88 56.75
C SER A 542 -28.45 7.69 57.86
N ILE A 543 -28.60 9.01 57.81
CA ILE A 543 -28.23 9.87 58.95
C ILE A 543 -29.00 9.39 60.18
N LYS A 544 -28.28 9.03 61.24
CA LYS A 544 -28.89 8.66 62.53
C LYS A 544 -28.91 9.90 63.42
N ILE A 545 -30.04 10.11 64.07
CA ILE A 545 -30.22 11.17 65.05
C ILE A 545 -30.43 10.48 66.38
N GLU A 546 -29.56 10.77 67.34
CA GLU A 546 -29.62 10.21 68.69
C GLU A 546 -29.70 11.36 69.69
N GLY A 547 -30.60 11.23 70.67
CA GLY A 547 -30.59 12.12 71.83
C GLY A 547 -29.43 11.77 72.74
N GLU A 548 -28.56 12.72 73.07
CA GLU A 548 -27.47 12.48 74.03
C GLU A 548 -27.91 12.74 75.45
N LYS A 549 -28.47 13.94 75.71
CA LYS A 549 -28.80 14.39 77.06
C LYS A 549 -29.86 15.48 77.03
N VAL A 550 -30.85 15.39 77.90
CA VAL A 550 -31.75 16.50 78.22
C VAL A 550 -31.39 17.02 79.61
N VAL A 551 -31.18 18.33 79.74
CA VAL A 551 -30.82 18.98 81.00
C VAL A 551 -31.81 20.09 81.29
N LEU A 552 -32.36 20.13 82.50
CA LEU A 552 -33.10 21.31 82.96
C LEU A 552 -32.14 22.47 83.14
N ILE A 553 -32.34 23.56 82.39
CA ILE A 553 -31.56 24.79 82.54
C ILE A 553 -32.26 25.72 83.53
N ASN A 554 -33.56 25.95 83.32
CA ASN A 554 -34.35 26.85 84.16
C ASN A 554 -35.81 26.41 84.20
N PHE A 555 -36.48 26.65 85.33
CA PHE A 555 -37.89 26.40 85.53
C PHE A 555 -38.52 27.63 86.18
N THR A 556 -39.40 28.30 85.44
CA THR A 556 -40.32 29.31 85.99
C THR A 556 -41.69 28.67 86.08
N GLY A 557 -42.58 29.16 86.96
CA GLY A 557 -43.90 28.54 87.15
C GLY A 557 -44.72 28.33 85.87
N ASN A 558 -44.38 29.02 84.77
CA ASN A 558 -45.04 28.92 83.46
C ASN A 558 -44.11 28.49 82.30
N ASP A 559 -42.78 28.39 82.50
CA ASP A 559 -41.84 28.04 81.44
C ASP A 559 -40.79 27.01 81.91
N LEU A 560 -40.52 26.01 81.08
CA LEU A 560 -39.49 25.01 81.26
C LEU A 560 -38.42 25.22 80.17
N LEU A 561 -37.23 25.68 80.55
CA LEU A 561 -36.09 25.81 79.63
C LEU A 561 -35.22 24.55 79.74
N LEU A 562 -35.24 23.74 78.68
CA LEU A 562 -34.45 22.52 78.58
C LEU A 562 -33.27 22.72 77.63
N GLY A 563 -32.11 22.20 77.99
CA GLY A 563 -30.96 22.02 77.11
C GLY A 563 -30.97 20.62 76.54
N VAL A 564 -31.13 20.50 75.23
CA VAL A 564 -31.21 19.21 74.53
C VAL A 564 -29.92 19.02 73.72
N GLY A 565 -29.13 18.03 74.13
CA GLY A 565 -27.99 17.51 73.39
C GLY A 565 -28.45 16.49 72.36
N ILE A 566 -28.09 16.71 71.11
CA ILE A 566 -28.44 15.88 69.95
C ILE A 566 -27.14 15.48 69.25
N SER A 567 -26.97 14.19 68.98
CA SER A 567 -25.90 13.67 68.14
C SER A 567 -26.47 13.29 66.78
N LEU A 568 -25.90 13.85 65.72
CA LEU A 568 -26.21 13.46 64.35
C LEU A 568 -25.04 12.69 63.80
N HIS A 569 -25.22 11.38 63.69
CA HIS A 569 -24.25 10.54 63.02
C HIS A 569 -24.53 10.56 61.52
N ASN A 570 -23.65 11.22 60.79
CA ASN A 570 -23.61 11.21 59.34
C ASN A 570 -22.66 10.09 58.88
N PRO A 571 -23.19 8.91 58.48
CA PRO A 571 -22.35 7.81 58.03
C PRO A 571 -21.74 8.05 56.64
N THR A 572 -22.02 9.20 56.02
CA THR A 572 -21.57 9.55 54.68
C THR A 572 -20.38 10.51 54.72
N PHE A 573 -19.62 10.56 53.62
CA PHE A 573 -18.56 11.57 53.43
C PHE A 573 -19.11 12.93 52.97
N VAL A 574 -20.43 13.11 52.91
CA VAL A 574 -21.08 14.34 52.44
C VAL A 574 -21.12 15.35 53.57
N CYS A 575 -20.52 16.52 53.36
CA CYS A 575 -20.78 17.67 54.21
C CYS A 575 -21.92 18.53 53.65
N GLY A 576 -22.70 19.21 54.48
CA GLY A 576 -23.69 20.18 53.98
C GLY A 576 -24.56 20.82 55.03
N TYR A 577 -25.27 21.89 54.65
CA TYR A 577 -26.26 22.52 55.52
C TYR A 577 -27.54 21.69 55.58
N VAL A 578 -27.85 21.14 56.74
CA VAL A 578 -29.20 20.64 57.03
C VAL A 578 -30.04 21.84 57.43
N GLY A 579 -31.25 21.94 56.89
CA GLY A 579 -32.20 23.00 57.24
C GLY A 579 -32.64 22.90 58.71
N ASN A 580 -33.62 23.70 59.09
CA ASN A 580 -34.16 23.63 60.46
C ASN A 580 -34.71 22.22 60.72
N ILE A 581 -34.14 21.52 61.70
CA ILE A 581 -34.60 20.19 62.12
C ILE A 581 -35.65 20.40 63.20
N SER A 582 -36.78 19.71 63.11
CA SER A 582 -37.85 19.77 64.11
C SER A 582 -38.06 18.39 64.71
N LEU A 583 -37.46 18.14 65.87
CA LEU A 583 -37.59 16.88 66.59
C LEU A 583 -38.79 16.92 67.54
N LYS A 584 -39.49 15.81 67.70
CA LYS A 584 -40.54 15.71 68.72
C LYS A 584 -39.91 15.23 70.02
N LEU A 585 -40.08 16.01 71.09
CA LEU A 585 -39.68 15.62 72.43
C LEU A 585 -40.86 14.95 73.12
N TYR A 586 -40.64 13.73 73.60
CA TYR A 586 -41.60 12.99 74.40
C TYR A 586 -41.03 12.78 75.80
N TYR A 587 -41.94 12.76 76.77
CA TYR A 587 -41.63 12.40 78.13
C TYR A 587 -41.89 10.90 78.29
N GLU A 588 -40.89 10.14 78.77
CA GLU A 588 -41.00 8.68 78.91
C GLU A 588 -41.95 8.25 80.04
N GLY A 589 -42.36 9.19 80.91
CA GLY A 589 -43.42 8.93 81.86
C GLY A 589 -44.74 8.74 81.12
N LYS A 590 -45.32 7.56 81.28
CA LYS A 590 -46.64 7.26 80.77
C LYS A 590 -47.65 8.21 81.42
N ASN A 591 -48.47 8.87 80.61
CA ASN A 591 -49.64 9.58 81.09
C ASN A 591 -50.61 8.62 81.79
N ILE A 592 -51.72 9.14 82.32
CA ILE A 592 -52.72 8.36 83.07
C ILE A 592 -53.31 7.21 82.21
N ASP A 593 -53.22 7.33 80.88
CA ASP A 593 -53.70 6.35 79.90
C ASP A 593 -52.61 5.38 79.41
N GLY A 594 -51.39 5.45 79.94
CA GLY A 594 -50.30 4.54 79.58
C GLY A 594 -49.46 4.96 78.37
N ASN A 595 -49.71 6.15 77.79
CA ASN A 595 -49.04 6.65 76.59
C ASN A 595 -47.94 7.66 76.90
N GLU A 596 -46.90 7.73 76.07
CA GLU A 596 -45.88 8.78 76.15
C GLU A 596 -46.51 10.15 75.94
N GLU A 597 -46.19 11.11 76.81
CA GLU A 597 -46.73 12.47 76.71
C GLU A 597 -45.84 13.31 75.78
N PHE A 598 -46.44 13.86 74.72
CA PHE A 598 -45.75 14.78 73.82
C PHE A 598 -45.49 16.12 74.52
N VAL A 599 -44.22 16.47 74.68
CA VAL A 599 -43.78 17.67 75.41
C VAL A 599 -43.73 18.89 74.49
N GLY A 600 -43.30 18.69 73.25
CA GLY A 600 -43.21 19.75 72.25
C GLY A 600 -42.14 19.47 71.18
N TYR A 601 -41.74 20.52 70.47
CA TYR A 601 -40.76 20.40 69.39
C TYR A 601 -39.41 21.02 69.78
N VAL A 602 -38.33 20.29 69.55
CA VAL A 602 -36.96 20.83 69.55
C VAL A 602 -36.65 21.33 68.14
N LYS A 603 -36.59 22.65 67.98
CA LYS A 603 -36.18 23.27 66.72
C LYS A 603 -34.67 23.48 66.75
N VAL A 604 -33.95 22.67 65.98
CA VAL A 604 -32.52 22.86 65.74
C VAL A 604 -32.38 23.82 64.56
N PRO A 605 -31.64 24.94 64.69
CA PRO A 605 -31.36 25.82 63.57
C PRO A 605 -30.55 25.07 62.51
N SER A 606 -30.41 25.67 61.32
CA SER A 606 -29.58 25.09 60.27
C SER A 606 -28.17 24.80 60.77
N ILE A 607 -27.70 23.58 60.54
CA ILE A 607 -26.38 23.11 60.96
C ILE A 607 -25.57 22.70 59.75
N TYR A 608 -24.25 22.80 59.85
CA TYR A 608 -23.34 22.21 58.87
C TYR A 608 -22.98 20.79 59.33
N LEU A 609 -23.56 19.79 58.68
CA LEU A 609 -23.33 18.38 58.96
C LEU A 609 -21.98 17.97 58.36
N ASN A 610 -21.03 17.55 59.19
CA ASN A 610 -19.76 16.93 58.79
C ASN A 610 -19.90 15.39 58.77
N PRO A 611 -18.99 14.65 58.12
CA PRO A 611 -18.91 13.19 58.25
C PRO A 611 -18.67 12.77 59.69
N GLY A 612 -19.28 11.66 60.10
CA GLY A 612 -19.20 11.14 61.45
C GLY A 612 -20.18 11.83 62.41
N GLU A 613 -19.76 12.01 63.66
CA GLU A 613 -20.61 12.49 64.74
C GLU A 613 -20.66 14.03 64.80
N ASN A 614 -21.86 14.61 64.77
CA ASN A 614 -22.07 16.04 64.91
C ASN A 614 -22.93 16.30 66.14
N ARG A 615 -22.32 16.88 67.17
CA ARG A 615 -23.00 17.18 68.43
C ARG A 615 -23.54 18.59 68.44
N ILE A 616 -24.80 18.73 68.80
CA ILE A 616 -25.52 19.99 68.85
C ILE A 616 -26.16 20.11 70.21
N TYR A 617 -26.03 21.28 70.81
CA TYR A 617 -26.74 21.63 72.02
C TYR A 617 -27.74 22.74 71.70
N GLN A 618 -29.02 22.48 71.95
CA GLN A 618 -30.08 23.45 71.70
C GLN A 618 -30.87 23.70 72.97
N GLU A 619 -30.99 24.97 73.33
CA GLU A 619 -31.92 25.39 74.38
C GLU A 619 -33.33 25.49 73.79
N VAL A 620 -34.29 24.89 74.48
CA VAL A 620 -35.69 24.81 74.06
C VAL A 620 -36.56 25.30 75.21
N LEU A 621 -37.25 26.40 74.96
CA LEU A 621 -38.23 26.96 75.88
C LEU A 621 -39.58 26.27 75.64
N PHE A 622 -40.04 25.51 76.63
CA PHE A 622 -41.36 24.91 76.65
C PHE A 622 -42.29 25.76 77.51
N ARG A 623 -43.45 26.12 76.96
CA ARG A 623 -44.55 26.74 77.70
C ARG A 623 -45.64 25.71 77.83
N ALA A 624 -45.93 25.22 79.04
CA ALA A 624 -47.03 24.26 79.17
C ALA A 624 -48.38 24.94 78.95
N GLN A 625 -49.32 24.17 78.43
CA GLN A 625 -50.70 24.64 78.24
C GLN A 625 -51.50 24.63 79.55
N SER A 626 -50.98 23.99 80.61
CA SER A 626 -51.56 24.00 81.96
C SER A 626 -50.45 23.91 83.03
N GLU A 627 -50.67 24.53 84.20
CA GLU A 627 -49.74 24.47 85.35
C GLU A 627 -49.50 23.02 85.82
N SER A 628 -50.52 22.15 85.73
CA SER A 628 -50.43 20.74 86.13
C SER A 628 -49.45 19.93 85.28
N SER A 629 -49.37 20.19 83.97
CA SER A 629 -48.44 19.51 83.06
C SER A 629 -47.00 19.98 83.26
N LEU A 630 -46.80 21.24 83.68
CA LEU A 630 -45.48 21.81 83.94
C LEU A 630 -44.87 21.24 85.22
N PHE A 631 -45.69 21.06 86.27
CA PHE A 631 -45.22 20.55 87.55
C PHE A 631 -44.84 19.07 87.48
N SER A 632 -45.61 18.25 86.75
CA SER A 632 -45.28 16.84 86.52
C SER A 632 -43.98 16.68 85.72
N LEU A 633 -43.79 17.47 84.66
CA LEU A 633 -42.54 17.51 83.90
C LEU A 633 -41.36 18.01 84.73
N GLY A 634 -41.54 19.09 85.49
CA GLY A 634 -40.48 19.66 86.33
C GLY A 634 -40.01 18.68 87.42
N SER A 635 -40.95 18.00 88.09
CA SER A 635 -40.62 16.95 89.06
C SER A 635 -39.88 15.80 88.38
N ALA A 636 -40.35 15.36 87.22
CA ALA A 636 -39.74 14.25 86.51
C ALA A 636 -38.28 14.49 86.10
N VAL A 637 -37.94 15.71 85.66
CA VAL A 637 -36.55 16.05 85.34
C VAL A 637 -35.68 16.03 86.61
N LEU A 638 -36.21 16.52 87.75
CA LEU A 638 -35.51 16.52 89.04
C LEU A 638 -35.34 15.10 89.59
N ASP A 639 -36.30 14.22 89.34
CA ASP A 639 -36.30 12.81 89.75
C ASP A 639 -35.41 11.92 88.85
N GLY A 640 -34.79 12.51 87.81
CA GLY A 640 -33.88 11.80 86.90
C GLY A 640 -34.59 10.83 85.95
N LEU A 641 -35.88 11.05 85.68
CA LEU A 641 -36.63 10.26 84.69
C LEU A 641 -36.17 10.63 83.27
N GLY A 642 -36.09 9.60 82.41
CA GLY A 642 -35.58 9.72 81.05
C GLY A 642 -36.49 10.55 80.13
N PHE A 643 -35.88 11.16 79.11
CA PHE A 643 -36.59 11.82 78.01
C PHE A 643 -36.30 11.07 76.72
N GLY A 644 -37.36 10.79 75.97
CA GLY A 644 -37.28 10.19 74.65
C GLY A 644 -37.32 11.26 73.56
N LEU A 645 -36.51 11.09 72.51
CA LEU A 645 -36.60 11.89 71.30
C LEU A 645 -37.07 10.99 70.16
N ASP A 646 -38.20 11.35 69.57
CA ASP A 646 -38.69 10.71 68.35
C ASP A 646 -38.40 11.63 67.17
N VAL A 647 -37.74 11.07 66.18
CA VAL A 647 -37.12 11.79 65.09
C VAL A 647 -38.00 11.62 63.86
N ASN A 648 -38.57 12.72 63.38
CA ASN A 648 -39.08 12.82 62.02
C ASN A 648 -38.17 13.80 61.25
N LEU A 649 -37.37 13.26 60.33
CA LEU A 649 -36.39 13.99 59.50
C LEU A 649 -37.06 14.66 58.29
#